data_AF-A0AAD9NJX7-F1
#
_entry.id   AF-A0AAD9NJX7-F1
#
_cell.length_a   1.000
_cell.length_b   1.000
_cell.length_c   1.000
_cell.angle_alpha   90.00
_cell.angle_beta   90.00
_cell.angle_gamma   90.00
#
_symmetry.space_group_name_H-M   'P 1'
#
loop_
_entity.id
_entity.type
_entity.pdbx_description
1 polymer ?
#
loop_
_entity_poly.entity_id
_entity_poly.type
_entity_poly.pdbx_seq_one_letter_code
_entity_poly.pdbx_strand_id
1 'polypeptide(L)'
;MSVALCKRCLRRAPRRVLIILFFCVLSLLLSWTREPAFGVDKDTVPLLETSHNRSSRSMYYAKLSINDTEIERKVSLFLQSYDENCRNKTTNLAHSNSDILCSCVPPGLGGSFVPDTTVWPWATLADRHRELAVGGRWRPGACTARQRIAIVIPFRDRDEHLRILLQNLHPVLQRQQLEYQVFVVEQAFPHIFNKAALMNIGFHEAKKSIPFDCIVFHDVDMLPADDRQPYTCFQSPVHLGAYVDKYKYGGLYVPMFGGVAAFTKQQFEDVNGFSNSFFGWGGEDDDMRLRIASARLNIYRHPVEVSRYRMLQHRRDHRNPTNPFRGVAYRYRPTVYARNGVNSIKYKTHAYEEKPLYTWLLVEPVSSVSNYTLHTGTCKEATMATLRVPIHKCAEACDAHARCTAFVFDNGIWCFLKRWPCPDPLPSPSQRLYVSKTNKGRQDTNVLSKYRRRLGDCVGGDIGANVGVNTATACAHRCDDDVRCVGFVFAATLSTKCYLKMASCAVMAPKDGATMYDSINQTQSHFDVLSGYRRRPGDCGGGDIGSVPGVETETACARICDHFVGCDGFVFVPSQITKCYLKKASCAKTRPREGTKMYDRISRSRQHTDVLSKYRRRLGDCIGGDIGSVSDVNNAESCAHICENVAECVGFMFVTSSATKCYLKMASCAVPLPRDDAMMYDNINTVDNDLPRASDTTEDSVSRYRSRPGDCPGDDIKGSEVSDINECAKLCDHTPNCVAFSYIVVQSDYCWLKKASCNMTAPILGVTTFDHL
;
A
#
# COMPACT_ATOMS: atom_id res chain seq x y z
N MET A 1 -38.08 -18.46 -34.01
CA MET A 1 -39.46 -18.52 -33.49
C MET A 1 -39.33 -19.06 -32.09
N SER A 2 -39.34 -18.23 -31.06
CA SER A 2 -40.47 -17.41 -30.60
C SER A 2 -41.62 -18.28 -30.08
N VAL A 3 -42.09 -17.86 -28.91
CA VAL A 3 -43.47 -17.97 -28.40
C VAL A 3 -43.69 -19.06 -27.34
N ALA A 4 -43.62 -18.55 -26.11
CA ALA A 4 -44.20 -18.98 -24.84
C ALA A 4 -45.55 -19.71 -24.94
N LEU A 5 -46.00 -20.37 -23.86
CA LEU A 5 -47.31 -20.07 -23.24
C LEU A 5 -47.63 -21.01 -22.06
N CYS A 6 -47.50 -20.50 -20.83
CA CYS A 6 -48.33 -20.97 -19.73
C CYS A 6 -49.72 -20.32 -19.82
N LYS A 7 -50.61 -21.05 -20.49
CA LYS A 7 -52.01 -21.40 -20.16
C LYS A 7 -53.03 -20.38 -19.62
N ARG A 8 -52.70 -19.17 -19.18
CA ARG A 8 -53.74 -18.16 -18.88
C ARG A 8 -54.26 -17.43 -20.12
N CYS A 9 -53.44 -17.25 -21.16
CA CYS A 9 -53.87 -16.64 -22.44
C CYS A 9 -54.40 -17.66 -23.48
N LEU A 10 -53.98 -18.93 -23.41
CA LEU A 10 -54.47 -19.99 -24.32
C LEU A 10 -55.93 -20.37 -24.12
N ARG A 11 -56.54 -19.95 -23.00
CA ARG A 11 -57.97 -20.20 -22.72
C ARG A 11 -58.93 -19.29 -23.50
N ARG A 12 -58.42 -18.39 -24.35
CA ARG A 12 -59.26 -17.50 -25.18
C ARG A 12 -58.99 -17.57 -26.70
N ALA A 13 -58.16 -18.50 -27.20
CA ALA A 13 -57.81 -18.60 -28.63
C ALA A 13 -58.20 -19.96 -29.28
N PRO A 14 -58.64 -19.98 -30.57
CA PRO A 14 -59.20 -21.15 -31.24
C PRO A 14 -58.16 -22.22 -31.64
N ARG A 15 -58.54 -23.51 -31.57
CA ARG A 15 -57.69 -24.72 -31.71
C ARG A 15 -56.74 -24.77 -32.93
N ARG A 16 -57.05 -24.09 -34.04
CA ARG A 16 -56.25 -24.11 -35.28
C ARG A 16 -54.93 -23.31 -35.19
N VAL A 17 -54.81 -22.38 -34.25
CA VAL A 17 -53.66 -21.46 -34.13
C VAL A 17 -52.48 -22.08 -33.36
N LEU A 18 -52.71 -23.03 -32.44
CA LEU A 18 -51.61 -23.66 -31.69
C LEU A 18 -50.75 -24.64 -32.51
N ILE A 19 -51.37 -25.37 -33.44
CA ILE A 19 -50.71 -26.45 -34.17
C ILE A 19 -49.59 -25.91 -35.08
N ILE A 20 -49.78 -24.70 -35.63
CA ILE A 20 -48.85 -24.07 -36.58
C ILE A 20 -47.60 -23.52 -35.88
N LEU A 21 -47.73 -22.99 -34.65
CA LEU A 21 -46.60 -22.46 -33.89
C LEU A 21 -45.60 -23.55 -33.44
N PHE A 22 -46.08 -24.77 -33.18
CA PHE A 22 -45.27 -25.88 -32.67
C PHE A 22 -44.21 -26.37 -33.69
N PHE A 23 -44.56 -26.44 -34.98
CA PHE A 23 -43.66 -26.92 -36.03
C PHE A 23 -42.54 -25.92 -36.39
N CYS A 24 -42.75 -24.63 -36.16
CA CYS A 24 -41.81 -23.60 -36.55
C CYS A 24 -40.67 -23.37 -35.54
N VAL A 25 -40.88 -23.66 -34.25
CA VAL A 25 -39.83 -23.57 -33.21
C VAL A 25 -38.85 -24.76 -33.33
N LEU A 26 -39.37 -25.95 -33.68
CA LEU A 26 -38.59 -27.18 -33.79
C LEU A 26 -37.56 -27.14 -34.92
N SER A 27 -37.86 -26.44 -36.01
CA SER A 27 -36.98 -26.35 -37.20
C SER A 27 -35.83 -25.35 -37.03
N LEU A 28 -35.95 -24.38 -36.11
CA LEU A 28 -34.93 -23.35 -35.85
C LEU A 28 -33.88 -23.77 -34.81
N LEU A 29 -34.17 -24.76 -33.97
CA LEU A 29 -33.22 -25.30 -32.98
C LEU A 29 -32.32 -26.41 -33.55
N LEU A 30 -32.65 -26.98 -34.71
CA LEU A 30 -31.93 -28.10 -35.32
C LEU A 30 -30.75 -27.70 -36.25
N SER A 31 -30.45 -26.40 -36.42
CA SER A 31 -29.49 -25.94 -37.45
C SER A 31 -28.23 -25.20 -36.97
N TRP A 32 -28.05 -24.94 -35.67
CA TRP A 32 -26.82 -24.31 -35.15
C TRP A 32 -26.23 -25.11 -33.98
N THR A 33 -25.39 -26.09 -34.34
CA THR A 33 -24.23 -26.69 -33.62
C THR A 33 -24.09 -28.16 -34.07
N ARG A 34 -23.24 -28.40 -35.08
CA ARG A 34 -22.73 -29.73 -35.43
C ARG A 34 -21.29 -29.88 -34.86
N GLU A 35 -21.09 -31.03 -34.21
CA GLU A 35 -19.95 -31.62 -33.48
C GLU A 35 -18.61 -31.84 -34.26
N PRO A 36 -17.51 -32.44 -33.69
CA PRO A 36 -17.34 -33.08 -32.35
C PRO A 36 -16.07 -32.72 -31.54
N ALA A 37 -16.14 -32.87 -30.22
CA ALA A 37 -14.99 -33.05 -29.33
C ALA A 37 -15.11 -34.41 -28.60
N PHE A 38 -14.01 -35.16 -28.61
CA PHE A 38 -13.87 -36.52 -28.07
C PHE A 38 -14.15 -36.59 -26.55
N GLY A 39 -14.85 -37.64 -26.14
CA GLY A 39 -15.25 -37.91 -24.76
C GLY A 39 -14.12 -38.36 -23.84
N VAL A 40 -14.20 -37.94 -22.58
CA VAL A 40 -13.52 -38.58 -21.45
C VAL A 40 -14.59 -38.94 -20.41
N ASP A 41 -14.51 -40.19 -20.00
CA ASP A 41 -15.42 -40.92 -19.15
C ASP A 41 -15.58 -40.27 -17.76
N LYS A 42 -16.84 -40.20 -17.28
CA LYS A 42 -17.21 -39.73 -15.96
C LYS A 42 -17.42 -40.95 -15.07
N ASP A 43 -16.46 -41.28 -14.22
CA ASP A 43 -16.75 -41.97 -12.97
C ASP A 43 -15.65 -41.74 -11.93
N THR A 44 -16.09 -41.58 -10.67
CA THR A 44 -15.34 -41.32 -9.43
C THR A 44 -14.99 -39.88 -9.06
N VAL A 45 -16.02 -39.12 -8.65
CA VAL A 45 -15.88 -38.02 -7.67
C VAL A 45 -16.69 -38.38 -6.42
N PRO A 46 -16.08 -38.63 -5.25
CA PRO A 46 -16.83 -38.72 -4.00
C PRO A 46 -17.10 -37.31 -3.46
N LEU A 47 -18.39 -37.02 -3.27
CA LEU A 47 -18.94 -35.88 -2.54
C LEU A 47 -18.41 -35.85 -1.09
N LEU A 48 -17.96 -34.68 -0.63
CA LEU A 48 -17.62 -34.42 0.76
C LEU A 48 -18.82 -33.75 1.45
N GLU A 49 -19.58 -34.55 2.21
CA GLU A 49 -20.48 -34.05 3.25
C GLU A 49 -19.68 -33.59 4.48
N THR A 50 -20.14 -32.48 5.05
CA THR A 50 -19.59 -31.82 6.24
C THR A 50 -19.97 -32.55 7.52
N SER A 51 -19.00 -32.88 8.37
CA SER A 51 -19.24 -32.97 9.82
C SER A 51 -17.98 -32.58 10.62
N HIS A 52 -18.22 -31.78 11.65
CA HIS A 52 -17.24 -31.28 12.59
C HIS A 52 -16.62 -32.40 13.43
N ASN A 53 -15.28 -32.52 13.43
CA ASN A 53 -14.55 -32.70 14.70
C ASN A 53 -13.06 -32.33 14.59
N ARG A 54 -12.56 -31.59 15.58
CA ARG A 54 -11.15 -31.22 15.75
C ARG A 54 -10.41 -32.39 16.41
N SER A 55 -9.55 -33.07 15.66
CA SER A 55 -8.32 -33.71 16.15
C SER A 55 -7.61 -34.40 14.98
N SER A 56 -6.32 -34.10 14.79
CA SER A 56 -5.32 -34.93 14.11
C SER A 56 -5.74 -35.62 12.79
N ARG A 57 -5.55 -34.94 11.65
CA ARG A 57 -5.50 -35.61 10.34
C ARG A 57 -4.11 -35.50 9.72
N SER A 58 -3.28 -36.50 10.03
CA SER A 58 -2.24 -36.98 9.12
C SER A 58 -2.92 -37.35 7.79
N MET A 59 -2.64 -36.59 6.74
CA MET A 59 -3.18 -36.86 5.41
C MET A 59 -2.35 -38.00 4.80
N TYR A 60 -2.93 -39.20 4.77
CA TYR A 60 -2.35 -40.38 4.12
C TYR A 60 -2.20 -40.11 2.61
N TYR A 61 -0.97 -39.99 2.13
CA TYR A 61 -0.66 -40.13 0.71
C TYR A 61 -0.45 -41.62 0.42
N ALA A 62 -1.30 -42.17 -0.43
CA ALA A 62 -1.09 -43.51 -0.99
C ALA A 62 0.26 -43.54 -1.72
N LYS A 63 1.13 -44.48 -1.33
CA LYS A 63 2.28 -44.90 -2.13
C LYS A 63 1.72 -45.48 -3.43
N LEU A 64 1.68 -44.69 -4.49
CA LEU A 64 1.42 -45.17 -5.84
C LEU A 64 2.66 -45.93 -6.31
N SER A 65 2.70 -47.25 -6.07
CA SER A 65 3.58 -48.16 -6.81
C SER A 65 2.98 -48.35 -8.20
N ILE A 66 3.21 -47.37 -9.09
CA ILE A 66 2.88 -47.50 -10.51
C ILE A 66 3.95 -48.42 -11.12
N ASN A 67 3.52 -49.44 -11.87
CA ASN A 67 4.41 -50.33 -12.61
C ASN A 67 5.25 -49.53 -13.62
N ASP A 68 6.55 -49.81 -13.75
CA ASP A 68 7.46 -49.11 -14.67
C ASP A 68 6.95 -49.13 -16.12
N THR A 69 6.26 -50.20 -16.52
CA THR A 69 5.61 -50.32 -17.85
C THR A 69 4.52 -49.27 -18.07
N GLU A 70 3.75 -48.93 -17.03
CA GLU A 70 2.68 -47.93 -17.11
C GLU A 70 3.25 -46.51 -17.15
N ILE A 71 4.37 -46.27 -16.48
CA ILE A 71 5.12 -45.00 -16.56
C ILE A 71 5.61 -44.80 -18.00
N GLU A 72 6.30 -45.79 -18.58
CA GLU A 72 6.83 -45.67 -19.94
C GLU A 72 5.71 -45.53 -21.00
N ARG A 73 4.56 -46.17 -20.80
CA ARG A 73 3.38 -45.97 -21.66
C ARG A 73 2.89 -44.52 -21.61
N LYS A 74 2.77 -43.92 -20.42
CA LYS A 74 2.35 -42.52 -20.27
C LYS A 74 3.35 -41.54 -20.86
N VAL A 75 4.65 -41.79 -20.67
CA VAL A 75 5.71 -40.96 -21.27
C VAL A 75 5.64 -41.05 -22.80
N SER A 76 5.47 -42.25 -23.35
CA SER A 76 5.34 -42.45 -24.80
C SER A 76 4.15 -41.69 -25.38
N LEU A 77 2.98 -41.76 -24.74
CA LEU A 77 1.80 -40.98 -25.14
C LEU A 77 2.02 -39.47 -25.08
N PHE A 78 2.70 -39.00 -24.03
CA PHE A 78 3.06 -37.59 -23.91
C PHE A 78 3.98 -37.14 -25.05
N LEU A 79 5.04 -37.91 -25.36
CA LEU A 79 5.97 -37.58 -26.43
C LEU A 79 5.31 -37.61 -27.82
N GLN A 80 4.42 -38.57 -28.08
CA GLN A 80 3.62 -38.61 -29.31
C GLN A 80 2.74 -37.38 -29.45
N SER A 81 1.99 -37.03 -28.40
CA SER A 81 1.14 -35.82 -28.40
C SER A 81 1.98 -34.54 -28.56
N TYR A 82 3.17 -34.49 -27.96
CA TYR A 82 4.08 -33.36 -28.11
C TYR A 82 4.62 -33.21 -29.53
N ASP A 83 5.04 -34.33 -30.15
CA ASP A 83 5.54 -34.37 -31.53
C ASP A 83 4.47 -33.91 -32.53
N GLU A 84 3.24 -34.41 -32.42
CA GLU A 84 2.11 -33.99 -33.26
C GLU A 84 1.82 -32.49 -33.15
N ASN A 85 1.72 -31.99 -31.92
CA ASN A 85 1.47 -30.57 -31.65
C ASN A 85 2.59 -29.66 -32.19
N CYS A 86 3.84 -30.11 -32.09
CA CYS A 86 5.00 -29.38 -32.59
C CYS A 86 5.02 -29.33 -34.13
N ARG A 87 4.74 -30.46 -34.80
CA ARG A 87 4.68 -30.52 -36.28
C ARG A 87 3.57 -29.62 -36.83
N ASN A 88 2.39 -29.64 -36.21
CA ASN A 88 1.24 -28.81 -36.62
C ASN A 88 1.47 -27.31 -36.50
N LYS A 89 2.34 -26.85 -35.58
CA LYS A 89 2.72 -25.43 -35.50
C LYS A 89 3.68 -25.03 -36.63
N THR A 90 4.49 -25.97 -37.11
CA THR A 90 5.55 -25.71 -38.09
C THR A 90 4.99 -25.55 -39.50
N THR A 91 3.93 -26.30 -39.83
CA THR A 91 3.25 -26.22 -41.15
C THR A 91 2.63 -24.85 -41.42
N ASN A 92 2.26 -24.10 -40.38
CA ASN A 92 1.69 -22.74 -40.49
C ASN A 92 2.75 -21.62 -40.64
N LEU A 93 4.04 -21.91 -40.44
CA LEU A 93 5.15 -20.94 -40.50
C LEU A 93 6.06 -21.14 -41.73
N ALA A 94 5.83 -22.19 -42.51
CA ALA A 94 6.66 -22.56 -43.66
C ALA A 94 6.38 -21.67 -44.88
N HIS A 95 6.77 -20.39 -44.81
CA HIS A 95 6.98 -19.50 -45.97
C HIS A 95 8.18 -18.58 -45.70
N SER A 96 9.37 -19.15 -45.43
CA SER A 96 10.67 -18.49 -45.59
C SER A 96 11.84 -19.36 -45.09
N ASN A 97 12.73 -19.73 -46.02
CA ASN A 97 14.09 -20.25 -45.87
C ASN A 97 14.38 -21.73 -45.55
N SER A 98 15.46 -22.18 -46.22
CA SER A 98 15.94 -23.53 -46.50
C SER A 98 16.74 -24.21 -45.38
N ASP A 99 16.40 -23.97 -44.12
CA ASP A 99 17.13 -24.57 -42.99
C ASP A 99 16.42 -25.81 -42.44
N ILE A 100 17.17 -26.90 -42.24
CA ILE A 100 16.66 -28.14 -41.63
C ILE A 100 16.38 -27.89 -40.15
N LEU A 101 15.09 -27.84 -39.77
CA LEU A 101 14.68 -27.68 -38.37
C LEU A 101 15.01 -28.94 -37.54
N CYS A 102 15.39 -28.75 -36.28
CA CYS A 102 15.60 -29.86 -35.36
C CYS A 102 14.32 -30.69 -35.16
N SER A 103 14.47 -31.96 -34.77
CA SER A 103 13.33 -32.84 -34.50
C SER A 103 12.46 -32.29 -33.37
N CYS A 104 11.14 -32.46 -33.46
CA CYS A 104 10.22 -32.04 -32.40
C CYS A 104 10.47 -32.80 -31.10
N VAL A 105 10.72 -34.11 -31.18
CA VAL A 105 11.31 -34.90 -30.11
C VAL A 105 12.78 -35.14 -30.47
N PRO A 106 13.74 -34.48 -29.79
CA PRO A 106 15.15 -34.66 -30.05
C PRO A 106 15.57 -36.13 -29.88
N PRO A 107 16.36 -36.69 -30.82
CA PRO A 107 16.73 -38.12 -30.77
C PRO A 107 17.74 -38.45 -29.67
N GLY A 108 18.40 -37.43 -29.10
CA GLY A 108 19.44 -37.58 -28.08
C GLY A 108 18.93 -37.62 -26.64
N LEU A 109 17.62 -37.63 -26.39
CA LEU A 109 17.06 -37.66 -25.04
C LEU A 109 17.31 -39.01 -24.37
N GLY A 110 17.82 -38.98 -23.13
CA GLY A 110 18.16 -40.18 -22.35
C GLY A 110 17.08 -40.62 -21.36
N GLY A 111 16.09 -39.78 -21.10
CA GLY A 111 15.02 -40.04 -20.14
C GLY A 111 15.35 -39.65 -18.71
N SER A 112 14.80 -40.40 -17.76
CA SER A 112 15.01 -40.18 -16.33
C SER A 112 16.47 -40.39 -15.94
N PHE A 113 17.04 -39.48 -15.16
CA PHE A 113 18.41 -39.56 -14.66
C PHE A 113 18.53 -39.05 -13.22
N VAL A 114 19.61 -39.41 -12.54
CA VAL A 114 19.94 -38.87 -11.21
C VAL A 114 20.87 -37.67 -11.40
N PRO A 115 20.48 -36.46 -10.97
CA PRO A 115 21.35 -35.29 -11.10
C PRO A 115 22.67 -35.47 -10.33
N ASP A 116 23.78 -35.11 -10.97
CA ASP A 116 25.11 -35.10 -10.34
C ASP A 116 25.16 -33.94 -9.33
N THR A 117 25.37 -34.22 -8.06
CA THR A 117 25.47 -33.19 -7.00
C THR A 117 26.91 -32.89 -6.59
N THR A 118 27.89 -33.39 -7.33
CA THR A 118 29.31 -33.13 -7.08
C THR A 118 29.60 -31.65 -7.34
N VAL A 119 30.36 -31.00 -6.46
CA VAL A 119 30.79 -29.61 -6.64
C VAL A 119 32.16 -29.60 -7.31
N TRP A 120 32.20 -29.34 -8.62
CA TRP A 120 33.46 -29.21 -9.35
C TRP A 120 34.02 -27.78 -9.29
N PRO A 121 35.35 -27.60 -9.35
CA PRO A 121 35.97 -26.29 -9.58
C PRO A 121 35.49 -25.65 -10.89
N TRP A 122 35.37 -24.31 -10.93
CA TRP A 122 34.96 -23.58 -12.14
C TRP A 122 35.82 -23.91 -13.36
N ALA A 123 37.14 -24.07 -13.18
CA ALA A 123 38.05 -24.47 -14.24
C ALA A 123 37.71 -25.86 -14.82
N THR A 124 37.38 -26.83 -13.95
CA THR A 124 36.97 -28.17 -14.37
C THR A 124 35.61 -28.15 -15.08
N LEU A 125 34.67 -27.31 -14.65
CA LEU A 125 33.38 -27.17 -15.32
C LEU A 125 33.53 -26.53 -16.71
N ALA A 126 34.37 -25.49 -16.83
CA ALA A 126 34.70 -24.88 -18.12
C ALA A 126 35.36 -25.89 -19.07
N ASP A 127 36.21 -26.76 -18.53
CA ASP A 127 36.87 -27.83 -19.30
C ASP A 127 35.88 -28.91 -19.80
N ARG A 128 34.91 -29.27 -18.97
CA ARG A 128 33.88 -30.27 -19.30
C ARG A 128 32.82 -29.76 -20.27
N HIS A 129 32.69 -28.45 -20.42
CA HIS A 129 31.69 -27.79 -21.26
C HIS A 129 32.33 -26.89 -22.34
N ARG A 130 33.43 -27.36 -22.95
CA ARG A 130 34.18 -26.64 -24.01
C ARG A 130 33.35 -26.39 -25.27
N GLU A 131 32.25 -27.12 -25.45
CA GLU A 131 31.30 -26.95 -26.55
C GLU A 131 30.42 -25.70 -26.39
N LEU A 132 30.38 -25.08 -25.21
CA LEU A 132 29.66 -23.83 -24.98
C LEU A 132 30.45 -22.65 -25.56
N ALA A 133 29.74 -21.77 -26.26
CA ALA A 133 30.26 -20.44 -26.52
C ALA A 133 30.23 -19.61 -25.23
N VAL A 134 31.18 -18.68 -25.11
CA VAL A 134 31.30 -17.73 -24.00
C VAL A 134 29.95 -17.06 -23.74
N GLY A 135 29.63 -16.82 -22.47
CA GLY A 135 28.33 -16.33 -22.01
C GLY A 135 27.32 -17.44 -21.73
N GLY A 136 27.74 -18.72 -21.77
CA GLY A 136 26.83 -19.86 -21.57
C GLY A 136 25.87 -20.05 -22.73
N ARG A 137 26.36 -19.81 -23.95
CA ARG A 137 25.59 -19.87 -25.18
C ARG A 137 25.79 -21.21 -25.86
N TRP A 138 24.72 -21.79 -26.39
CA TRP A 138 24.83 -22.99 -27.21
C TRP A 138 23.70 -23.04 -28.24
N ARG A 139 23.99 -23.65 -29.39
CA ARG A 139 23.01 -23.96 -30.44
C ARG A 139 23.40 -25.27 -31.13
N PRO A 140 22.42 -26.05 -31.63
CA PRO A 140 22.72 -27.24 -32.42
C PRO A 140 23.45 -26.88 -33.72
N GLY A 141 24.47 -27.66 -34.08
CA GLY A 141 25.23 -27.47 -35.32
C GLY A 141 24.64 -28.21 -36.54
N ALA A 142 23.81 -29.22 -36.32
CA ALA A 142 23.27 -30.10 -37.38
C ALA A 142 21.86 -29.70 -37.86
N CYS A 143 21.19 -28.79 -37.16
CA CYS A 143 19.83 -28.36 -37.45
C CYS A 143 19.58 -26.99 -36.80
N THR A 144 18.53 -26.29 -37.24
CA THR A 144 18.11 -25.02 -36.63
C THR A 144 17.14 -25.30 -35.49
N ALA A 145 17.44 -24.75 -34.31
CA ALA A 145 16.60 -24.89 -33.12
C ALA A 145 15.21 -24.29 -33.37
N ARG A 146 14.17 -24.95 -32.86
CA ARG A 146 12.78 -24.52 -33.05
C ARG A 146 12.39 -23.31 -32.19
N GLN A 147 13.10 -23.10 -31.08
CA GLN A 147 12.91 -21.97 -30.18
C GLN A 147 14.25 -21.55 -29.59
N ARG A 148 14.41 -20.24 -29.44
CA ARG A 148 15.54 -19.60 -28.75
C ARG A 148 15.14 -19.28 -27.32
N ILE A 149 15.94 -19.74 -26.36
CA ILE A 149 15.60 -19.75 -24.94
C ILE A 149 16.55 -18.84 -24.16
N ALA A 150 16.00 -17.86 -23.44
CA ALA A 150 16.73 -17.14 -22.40
C ALA A 150 16.48 -17.83 -21.05
N ILE A 151 17.53 -18.24 -20.35
CA ILE A 151 17.41 -18.85 -19.02
C ILE A 151 17.89 -17.85 -17.99
N VAL A 152 17.01 -17.43 -17.08
CA VAL A 152 17.30 -16.43 -16.04
C VAL A 152 17.30 -17.10 -14.68
N ILE A 153 18.45 -17.02 -14.01
CA ILE A 153 18.68 -17.58 -12.68
C ILE A 153 18.87 -16.42 -11.69
N PRO A 154 17.89 -16.10 -10.82
CA PRO A 154 18.08 -15.12 -9.76
C PRO A 154 19.05 -15.69 -8.72
N PHE A 155 20.06 -14.91 -8.33
CA PHE A 155 21.21 -15.44 -7.59
C PHE A 155 21.68 -14.51 -6.47
N ARG A 156 22.16 -15.11 -5.39
CA ARG A 156 22.97 -14.45 -4.35
C ARG A 156 23.64 -15.50 -3.46
N ASP A 157 24.97 -15.49 -3.41
CA ASP A 157 25.76 -16.26 -2.43
C ASP A 157 25.40 -17.77 -2.37
N ARG A 158 25.35 -18.39 -3.56
CA ARG A 158 25.01 -19.81 -3.76
C ARG A 158 25.91 -20.50 -4.79
N ASP A 159 27.20 -20.17 -4.77
CA ASP A 159 28.18 -20.60 -5.79
C ASP A 159 28.20 -22.12 -5.99
N GLU A 160 28.19 -22.91 -4.91
CA GLU A 160 28.14 -24.39 -5.00
C GLU A 160 26.87 -24.89 -5.70
N HIS A 161 25.71 -24.29 -5.40
CA HIS A 161 24.45 -24.67 -6.05
C HIS A 161 24.46 -24.30 -7.53
N LEU A 162 25.02 -23.14 -7.88
CA LEU A 162 25.10 -22.72 -9.28
C LEU A 162 26.00 -23.66 -10.09
N ARG A 163 27.13 -24.09 -9.53
CA ARG A 163 28.00 -25.11 -10.14
C ARG A 163 27.26 -26.41 -10.39
N ILE A 164 26.55 -26.90 -9.37
CA ILE A 164 25.74 -28.11 -9.48
C ILE A 164 24.60 -27.94 -10.49
N LEU A 165 23.97 -26.76 -10.57
CA LEU A 165 22.92 -26.52 -11.54
C LEU A 165 23.47 -26.56 -12.96
N LEU A 166 24.50 -25.76 -13.26
CA LEU A 166 25.00 -25.60 -14.62
C LEU A 166 25.56 -26.91 -15.20
N GLN A 167 26.24 -27.72 -14.38
CA GLN A 167 26.76 -29.02 -14.84
C GLN A 167 25.67 -30.00 -15.27
N ASN A 168 24.46 -29.90 -14.70
CA ASN A 168 23.32 -30.74 -15.06
C ASN A 168 22.46 -30.10 -16.16
N LEU A 169 22.27 -28.78 -16.08
CA LEU A 169 21.36 -28.06 -16.95
C LEU A 169 21.89 -27.96 -18.39
N HIS A 170 23.17 -27.65 -18.59
CA HIS A 170 23.73 -27.56 -19.95
C HIS A 170 23.54 -28.85 -20.77
N PRO A 171 23.90 -30.05 -20.27
CA PRO A 171 23.66 -31.29 -20.99
C PRO A 171 22.19 -31.56 -21.32
N VAL A 172 21.26 -31.23 -20.40
CA VAL A 172 19.82 -31.39 -20.64
C VAL A 172 19.37 -30.53 -21.83
N LEU A 173 19.73 -29.24 -21.82
CA LEU A 173 19.34 -28.29 -22.87
C LEU A 173 19.98 -28.62 -24.24
N GLN A 174 21.22 -29.09 -24.22
CA GLN A 174 21.94 -29.54 -25.42
C GLN A 174 21.28 -30.78 -26.04
N ARG A 175 20.92 -31.79 -25.23
CA ARG A 175 20.20 -32.98 -25.70
C ARG A 175 18.80 -32.63 -26.23
N GLN A 176 18.20 -31.56 -25.70
CA GLN A 176 16.94 -31.00 -26.22
C GLN A 176 17.10 -30.20 -27.53
N GLN A 177 18.32 -30.06 -28.07
CA GLN A 177 18.61 -29.33 -29.31
C GLN A 177 18.07 -27.89 -29.32
N LEU A 178 18.16 -27.20 -28.18
CA LEU A 178 17.71 -25.82 -28.01
C LEU A 178 18.82 -24.84 -28.39
N GLU A 179 18.45 -23.66 -28.91
CA GLU A 179 19.36 -22.52 -28.91
C GLU A 179 19.12 -21.72 -27.63
N TYR A 180 20.13 -21.51 -26.80
CA TYR A 180 19.94 -20.86 -25.50
C TYR A 180 21.12 -20.04 -25.02
N GLN A 181 20.84 -19.15 -24.07
CA GLN A 181 21.83 -18.44 -23.26
C GLN A 181 21.40 -18.43 -21.79
N VAL A 182 22.36 -18.66 -20.89
CA VAL A 182 22.15 -18.63 -19.44
C VAL A 182 22.57 -17.28 -18.85
N PHE A 183 21.67 -16.65 -18.10
CA PHE A 183 21.87 -15.39 -17.39
C PHE A 183 21.75 -15.61 -15.89
N VAL A 184 22.84 -15.40 -15.16
CA VAL A 184 22.87 -15.41 -13.70
C VAL A 184 22.78 -13.97 -13.23
N VAL A 185 21.64 -13.61 -12.66
CA VAL A 185 21.34 -12.25 -12.19
C VAL A 185 21.58 -12.19 -10.69
N GLU A 186 22.78 -11.74 -10.32
CA GLU A 186 23.22 -11.65 -8.93
C GLU A 186 22.84 -10.32 -8.28
N GLN A 187 22.22 -10.39 -7.11
CA GLN A 187 21.91 -9.20 -6.33
C GLN A 187 23.10 -8.76 -5.47
N ALA A 188 23.53 -7.51 -5.65
CA ALA A 188 24.55 -6.88 -4.82
C ALA A 188 24.15 -6.80 -3.33
N PHE A 189 25.12 -6.99 -2.44
CA PHE A 189 24.99 -6.79 -1.00
C PHE A 189 24.94 -5.29 -0.62
N PRO A 190 24.41 -4.91 0.56
CA PRO A 190 23.90 -5.73 1.67
C PRO A 190 22.36 -5.87 1.72
N HIS A 191 21.65 -5.56 0.63
CA HIS A 191 20.20 -5.42 0.64
C HIS A 191 19.43 -6.75 0.80
N ILE A 192 18.18 -6.68 1.25
CA ILE A 192 17.28 -7.84 1.34
C ILE A 192 17.05 -8.44 -0.06
N PHE A 193 17.04 -9.77 -0.19
CA PHE A 193 16.90 -10.43 -1.49
C PHE A 193 15.53 -10.16 -2.11
N ASN A 194 15.49 -9.93 -3.41
CA ASN A 194 14.26 -9.75 -4.17
C ASN A 194 14.30 -10.59 -5.45
N LYS A 195 13.96 -11.88 -5.31
CA LYS A 195 13.94 -12.87 -6.40
C LYS A 195 13.16 -12.37 -7.62
N ALA A 196 11.97 -11.84 -7.39
CA ALA A 196 11.07 -11.34 -8.43
C ALA A 196 11.66 -10.17 -9.25
N ALA A 197 12.29 -9.20 -8.57
CA ALA A 197 12.95 -8.09 -9.26
C ALA A 197 14.11 -8.58 -10.13
N LEU A 198 14.91 -9.54 -9.66
CA LEU A 198 16.02 -10.11 -10.44
C LEU A 198 15.53 -10.85 -11.69
N MET A 199 14.40 -11.55 -11.61
CA MET A 199 13.76 -12.16 -12.78
C MET A 199 13.35 -11.10 -13.82
N ASN A 200 12.72 -10.00 -13.40
CA ASN A 200 12.40 -8.89 -14.30
C ASN A 200 13.64 -8.22 -14.91
N ILE A 201 14.71 -8.04 -14.13
CA ILE A 201 15.99 -7.51 -14.62
C ILE A 201 16.59 -8.46 -15.66
N GLY A 202 16.61 -9.76 -15.39
CA GLY A 202 17.07 -10.78 -16.32
C GLY A 202 16.30 -10.79 -17.64
N PHE A 203 14.98 -10.58 -17.61
CA PHE A 203 14.18 -10.41 -18.82
C PHE A 203 14.62 -9.20 -19.65
N HIS A 204 14.84 -8.04 -19.02
CA HIS A 204 15.32 -6.84 -19.72
C HIS A 204 16.71 -7.03 -20.31
N GLU A 205 17.62 -7.65 -19.58
CA GLU A 205 19.00 -7.85 -20.01
C GLU A 205 19.10 -8.93 -21.10
N ALA A 206 18.33 -10.01 -20.99
CA ALA A 206 18.22 -11.01 -22.04
C ALA A 206 17.71 -10.41 -23.36
N LYS A 207 16.75 -9.45 -23.31
CA LYS A 207 16.21 -8.77 -24.50
C LYS A 207 17.26 -7.92 -25.23
N LYS A 208 18.26 -7.43 -24.51
CA LYS A 208 19.39 -6.69 -25.08
C LYS A 208 20.45 -7.62 -25.67
N SER A 209 20.60 -8.81 -25.09
CA SER A 209 21.65 -9.77 -25.43
C SER A 209 21.29 -10.65 -26.64
N ILE A 210 20.09 -11.25 -26.65
CA ILE A 210 19.69 -12.21 -27.68
C ILE A 210 18.23 -12.03 -28.12
N PRO A 211 17.91 -12.33 -29.39
CA PRO A 211 16.52 -12.49 -29.82
C PRO A 211 16.02 -13.86 -29.34
N PHE A 212 15.31 -13.89 -28.20
CA PHE A 212 14.69 -15.11 -27.68
C PHE A 212 13.19 -15.14 -27.91
N ASP A 213 12.64 -16.35 -28.06
CA ASP A 213 11.21 -16.61 -28.22
C ASP A 213 10.56 -16.99 -26.88
N CYS A 214 11.35 -17.64 -26.03
CA CYS A 214 10.95 -18.20 -24.75
C CYS A 214 11.92 -17.74 -23.66
N ILE A 215 11.38 -17.42 -22.48
CA ILE A 215 12.19 -17.17 -21.28
C ILE A 215 11.84 -18.19 -20.20
N VAL A 216 12.86 -18.76 -19.58
CA VAL A 216 12.76 -19.70 -18.46
C VAL A 216 13.35 -19.03 -17.23
N PHE A 217 12.54 -18.88 -16.18
CA PHE A 217 12.99 -18.45 -14.86
C PHE A 217 13.26 -19.68 -14.01
N HIS A 218 14.45 -19.76 -13.44
CA HIS A 218 14.94 -21.00 -12.85
C HIS A 218 15.61 -20.76 -11.50
N ASP A 219 15.04 -21.30 -10.42
CA ASP A 219 15.65 -21.27 -9.10
C ASP A 219 16.96 -22.07 -9.08
N VAL A 220 18.01 -21.53 -8.46
CA VAL A 220 19.38 -22.11 -8.50
C VAL A 220 19.49 -23.50 -7.86
N ASP A 221 18.52 -23.88 -7.03
CA ASP A 221 18.51 -25.14 -6.28
C ASP A 221 17.59 -26.23 -6.88
N MET A 222 17.05 -26.02 -8.08
CA MET A 222 16.10 -26.94 -8.71
C MET A 222 16.75 -27.75 -9.84
N LEU A 223 17.07 -29.03 -9.62
CA LEU A 223 17.70 -29.86 -10.67
C LEU A 223 16.65 -30.69 -11.42
N PRO A 224 16.54 -30.60 -12.76
CA PRO A 224 15.69 -31.53 -13.52
C PRO A 224 16.22 -32.95 -13.39
N ALA A 225 15.32 -33.93 -13.28
CA ALA A 225 15.66 -35.36 -13.16
C ALA A 225 15.18 -36.21 -14.35
N ASP A 226 14.69 -35.58 -15.42
CA ASP A 226 14.32 -36.24 -16.67
C ASP A 226 14.47 -35.25 -17.82
N ASP A 227 15.22 -35.61 -18.86
CA ASP A 227 15.48 -34.71 -19.99
C ASP A 227 14.36 -34.71 -21.04
N ARG A 228 13.34 -35.56 -20.86
CA ARG A 228 12.12 -35.59 -21.71
C ARG A 228 11.14 -34.47 -21.39
N GLN A 229 11.33 -33.70 -20.30
CA GLN A 229 10.55 -32.48 -20.06
C GLN A 229 11.11 -31.32 -20.90
N PRO A 230 10.37 -30.80 -21.90
CA PRO A 230 10.88 -29.75 -22.76
C PRO A 230 11.06 -28.42 -22.01
N TYR A 231 12.26 -27.83 -22.06
CA TYR A 231 12.54 -26.47 -21.59
C TYR A 231 12.13 -25.44 -22.66
N THR A 232 10.87 -25.49 -23.06
CA THR A 232 10.31 -24.71 -24.17
C THR A 232 8.99 -24.05 -23.77
N CYS A 233 8.55 -23.08 -24.56
CA CYS A 233 7.32 -22.34 -24.29
C CYS A 233 6.15 -22.84 -25.13
N PHE A 234 4.96 -22.80 -24.54
CA PHE A 234 3.71 -23.29 -25.11
C PHE A 234 2.70 -22.14 -25.26
N GLN A 235 1.46 -22.46 -25.66
CA GLN A 235 0.37 -21.47 -25.77
C GLN A 235 -0.01 -20.84 -24.41
N SER A 236 0.33 -21.54 -23.32
CA SER A 236 0.09 -21.16 -21.94
C SER A 236 1.42 -21.11 -21.17
N PRO A 237 1.58 -20.24 -20.16
CA PRO A 237 2.72 -20.27 -19.26
C PRO A 237 2.93 -21.66 -18.66
N VAL A 238 4.18 -22.12 -18.64
CA VAL A 238 4.53 -23.48 -18.23
C VAL A 238 5.15 -23.47 -16.85
N HIS A 239 4.64 -24.31 -15.95
CA HIS A 239 5.25 -24.56 -14.64
C HIS A 239 6.09 -25.84 -14.74
N LEU A 240 7.39 -25.67 -15.02
CA LEU A 240 8.33 -26.77 -15.18
C LEU A 240 8.63 -27.45 -13.84
N GLY A 241 8.86 -26.65 -12.79
CA GLY A 241 9.23 -27.10 -11.43
C GLY A 241 8.08 -27.62 -10.58
N ALA A 242 7.03 -28.19 -11.18
CA ALA A 242 5.79 -28.52 -10.49
C ALA A 242 5.88 -29.70 -9.50
N TYR A 243 6.80 -30.65 -9.72
CA TYR A 243 6.90 -31.89 -8.94
C TYR A 243 8.29 -32.04 -8.35
N VAL A 244 8.41 -31.76 -7.06
CA VAL A 244 9.70 -31.68 -6.36
C VAL A 244 9.84 -32.79 -5.31
N ASP A 245 11.02 -33.40 -5.22
CA ASP A 245 11.35 -34.48 -4.30
C ASP A 245 11.11 -34.13 -2.81
N LYS A 246 11.38 -32.89 -2.42
CA LYS A 246 11.09 -32.34 -1.08
C LYS A 246 9.62 -32.48 -0.69
N TYR A 247 8.74 -32.48 -1.68
CA TYR A 247 7.30 -32.65 -1.53
C TYR A 247 6.83 -34.06 -1.93
N LYS A 248 7.77 -35.01 -2.02
CA LYS A 248 7.55 -36.40 -2.44
C LYS A 248 6.89 -36.51 -3.81
N TYR A 249 7.12 -35.54 -4.69
CA TYR A 249 6.42 -35.38 -5.97
C TYR A 249 4.89 -35.28 -5.85
N GLY A 250 4.36 -35.17 -4.62
CA GLY A 250 2.98 -34.85 -4.35
C GLY A 250 2.79 -33.36 -4.51
N GLY A 251 1.76 -32.95 -5.26
CA GLY A 251 1.35 -31.57 -5.32
C GLY A 251 0.83 -31.12 -3.95
N LEU A 252 1.68 -30.59 -3.09
CA LEU A 252 1.22 -29.74 -2.00
C LEU A 252 0.49 -28.56 -2.64
N TYR A 253 -0.81 -28.44 -2.35
CA TYR A 253 -1.68 -27.30 -2.68
C TYR A 253 -1.56 -26.74 -4.11
N VAL A 254 -2.66 -26.88 -4.84
CA VAL A 254 -2.85 -26.53 -6.25
C VAL A 254 -2.62 -25.05 -6.67
N PRO A 255 -2.26 -24.04 -5.84
CA PRO A 255 -1.95 -22.70 -6.37
C PRO A 255 -0.46 -22.28 -6.37
N MET A 256 0.55 -23.15 -6.39
CA MET A 256 1.95 -22.70 -6.53
C MET A 256 2.44 -22.66 -7.99
N PHE A 257 3.21 -21.62 -8.33
CA PHE A 257 3.89 -21.39 -9.62
C PHE A 257 5.34 -20.94 -9.37
N GLY A 258 6.08 -21.71 -8.57
CA GLY A 258 7.45 -21.40 -8.12
C GLY A 258 8.47 -22.41 -8.64
N GLY A 259 9.75 -22.26 -8.25
CA GLY A 259 10.82 -23.15 -8.68
C GLY A 259 11.30 -22.86 -10.10
N VAL A 260 10.63 -23.42 -11.11
CA VAL A 260 11.00 -23.23 -12.53
C VAL A 260 9.77 -22.98 -13.38
N ALA A 261 9.78 -21.89 -14.15
CA ALA A 261 8.65 -21.46 -14.98
C ALA A 261 9.11 -20.94 -16.35
N ALA A 262 8.30 -21.14 -17.38
CA ALA A 262 8.59 -20.67 -18.73
C ALA A 262 7.43 -19.85 -19.32
N PHE A 263 7.78 -18.78 -20.03
CA PHE A 263 6.85 -17.87 -20.69
C PHE A 263 7.34 -17.52 -22.09
N THR A 264 6.44 -17.46 -23.07
CA THR A 264 6.78 -16.72 -24.28
C THR A 264 7.04 -15.27 -23.91
N LYS A 265 7.84 -14.56 -24.72
CA LYS A 265 8.07 -13.13 -24.53
C LYS A 265 6.74 -12.36 -24.36
N GLN A 266 5.77 -12.66 -25.21
CA GLN A 266 4.43 -12.04 -25.17
C GLN A 266 3.70 -12.37 -23.86
N GLN A 267 3.64 -13.64 -23.44
CA GLN A 267 2.96 -14.02 -22.20
C GLN A 267 3.55 -13.31 -20.98
N PHE A 268 4.87 -13.15 -20.93
CA PHE A 268 5.53 -12.44 -19.83
C PHE A 268 5.24 -10.93 -19.85
N GLU A 269 5.15 -10.34 -21.04
CA GLU A 269 4.75 -8.94 -21.22
C GLU A 269 3.26 -8.72 -20.86
N ASP A 270 2.37 -9.66 -21.23
CA ASP A 270 0.93 -9.61 -20.94
C ASP A 270 0.62 -9.60 -19.43
N VAL A 271 1.43 -10.31 -18.63
CA VAL A 271 1.32 -10.32 -17.15
C VAL A 271 2.11 -9.17 -16.48
N ASN A 272 2.77 -8.32 -17.28
CA ASN A 272 3.72 -7.29 -16.84
C ASN A 272 4.84 -7.85 -15.93
N GLY A 273 5.28 -9.08 -16.18
CA GLY A 273 6.22 -9.84 -15.36
C GLY A 273 5.92 -9.87 -13.85
N PHE A 274 6.96 -10.10 -13.03
CA PHE A 274 6.81 -10.29 -11.58
C PHE A 274 6.64 -8.98 -10.82
N SER A 275 6.09 -9.03 -9.60
CA SER A 275 6.07 -7.86 -8.71
C SER A 275 7.46 -7.50 -8.20
N ASN A 276 7.88 -6.24 -8.37
CA ASN A 276 9.16 -5.73 -7.86
C ASN A 276 9.17 -5.54 -6.32
N SER A 277 8.07 -5.86 -5.65
CA SER A 277 7.81 -5.46 -4.26
C SER A 277 8.15 -6.53 -3.22
N PHE A 278 8.40 -7.77 -3.66
CA PHE A 278 8.59 -8.92 -2.76
C PHE A 278 10.05 -9.00 -2.27
N PHE A 279 10.41 -8.08 -1.37
CA PHE A 279 11.65 -8.16 -0.62
C PHE A 279 11.51 -9.15 0.54
N GLY A 280 12.44 -10.09 0.62
CA GLY A 280 12.41 -11.16 1.62
C GLY A 280 11.95 -12.48 1.01
N TRP A 281 11.83 -13.50 1.85
CA TRP A 281 11.38 -14.82 1.41
C TRP A 281 9.86 -14.92 1.31
N GLY A 282 9.36 -15.15 0.09
CA GLY A 282 8.04 -15.70 -0.24
C GLY A 282 6.95 -14.71 -0.65
N GLY A 283 5.97 -15.23 -1.39
CA GLY A 283 4.75 -14.56 -1.87
C GLY A 283 4.79 -14.16 -3.34
N GLU A 284 5.98 -14.11 -3.94
CA GLU A 284 6.19 -13.72 -5.33
C GLU A 284 5.68 -14.73 -6.35
N ASP A 285 5.85 -16.02 -6.06
CA ASP A 285 5.38 -17.11 -6.93
C ASP A 285 3.83 -17.18 -6.92
N ASP A 286 3.22 -16.89 -5.76
CA ASP A 286 1.76 -16.79 -5.61
C ASP A 286 1.19 -15.57 -6.35
N ASP A 287 1.87 -14.41 -6.25
CA ASP A 287 1.54 -13.20 -7.01
C ASP A 287 1.58 -13.45 -8.52
N MET A 288 2.63 -14.11 -9.01
CA MET A 288 2.75 -14.45 -10.44
C MET A 288 1.59 -15.35 -10.90
N ARG A 289 1.21 -16.36 -10.12
CA ARG A 289 0.02 -17.17 -10.47
C ARG A 289 -1.24 -16.32 -10.61
N LEU A 290 -1.45 -15.38 -9.69
CA LEU A 290 -2.60 -14.48 -9.74
C LEU A 290 -2.54 -13.55 -10.96
N ARG A 291 -1.35 -13.09 -11.37
CA ARG A 291 -1.17 -12.30 -12.60
C ARG A 291 -1.51 -13.09 -13.86
N ILE A 292 -1.04 -14.34 -13.96
CA ILE A 292 -1.36 -15.26 -15.06
C ILE A 292 -2.89 -15.41 -15.20
N ALA A 293 -3.57 -15.69 -14.09
CA ALA A 293 -5.02 -15.80 -14.07
C ALA A 293 -5.72 -14.47 -14.41
N SER A 294 -5.17 -13.33 -13.96
CA SER A 294 -5.70 -12.00 -14.29
C SER A 294 -5.57 -11.66 -15.77
N ALA A 295 -4.54 -12.17 -16.44
CA ALA A 295 -4.35 -12.07 -17.89
C ALA A 295 -5.17 -13.12 -18.67
N ARG A 296 -6.05 -13.88 -18.00
CA ARG A 296 -6.87 -14.96 -18.59
C ARG A 296 -6.04 -16.06 -19.25
N LEU A 297 -4.82 -16.27 -18.76
CA LEU A 297 -3.95 -17.35 -19.18
C LEU A 297 -4.11 -18.53 -18.21
N ASN A 298 -3.96 -19.74 -18.74
CA ASN A 298 -3.94 -20.96 -17.94
C ASN A 298 -2.51 -21.41 -17.67
N ILE A 299 -2.26 -22.08 -16.56
CA ILE A 299 -0.94 -22.68 -16.29
C ILE A 299 -0.91 -24.08 -16.87
N TYR A 300 0.06 -24.35 -17.74
CA TYR A 300 0.35 -25.67 -18.24
C TYR A 300 1.38 -26.39 -17.36
N ARG A 301 1.13 -27.68 -17.08
CA ARG A 301 2.05 -28.56 -16.36
C ARG A 301 2.18 -29.84 -17.16
N HIS A 302 3.42 -30.27 -17.37
CA HIS A 302 3.74 -31.56 -17.96
C HIS A 302 3.39 -32.70 -16.99
N PRO A 303 3.22 -33.94 -17.48
CA PRO A 303 2.98 -35.10 -16.61
C PRO A 303 4.10 -35.30 -15.58
N VAL A 304 3.74 -35.82 -14.40
CA VAL A 304 4.68 -36.06 -13.29
C VAL A 304 5.78 -37.05 -13.65
N GLU A 305 5.53 -37.93 -14.61
CA GLU A 305 6.46 -38.96 -15.08
C GLU A 305 7.71 -38.36 -15.73
N VAL A 306 7.60 -37.21 -16.40
CA VAL A 306 8.73 -36.50 -17.03
C VAL A 306 9.16 -35.24 -16.26
N SER A 307 8.38 -34.78 -15.27
CA SER A 307 8.52 -33.42 -14.70
C SER A 307 9.09 -33.39 -13.28
N ARG A 308 9.96 -34.35 -12.94
CA ARG A 308 10.51 -34.49 -11.59
C ARG A 308 11.72 -33.60 -11.40
N TYR A 309 11.76 -32.92 -10.26
CA TYR A 309 12.89 -32.09 -9.82
C TYR A 309 13.45 -32.56 -8.49
N ARG A 310 14.77 -32.49 -8.37
CA ARG A 310 15.51 -32.64 -7.13
C ARG A 310 15.87 -31.27 -6.58
N MET A 311 15.41 -30.93 -5.38
CA MET A 311 15.77 -29.67 -4.72
C MET A 311 17.06 -29.85 -3.90
N LEU A 312 18.08 -29.04 -4.19
CA LEU A 312 19.29 -28.98 -3.39
C LEU A 312 18.97 -28.46 -1.99
N GLN A 313 19.36 -29.22 -0.97
CA GLN A 313 19.11 -28.83 0.40
C GLN A 313 19.95 -27.62 0.78
N HIS A 314 19.32 -26.68 1.46
CA HIS A 314 20.01 -25.52 1.99
C HIS A 314 19.41 -25.07 3.31
N ARG A 315 20.24 -24.45 4.15
CA ARG A 315 19.74 -23.74 5.32
C ARG A 315 19.04 -22.44 4.88
N ARG A 316 18.16 -21.94 5.73
CA ARG A 316 17.53 -20.64 5.51
C ARG A 316 18.60 -19.54 5.60
N ASP A 317 18.68 -18.66 4.61
CA ASP A 317 19.56 -17.49 4.68
C ASP A 317 19.04 -16.56 5.78
N HIS A 318 19.76 -16.47 6.90
CA HIS A 318 19.39 -15.61 8.03
C HIS A 318 19.39 -14.12 7.66
N ARG A 319 20.10 -13.72 6.60
CA ARG A 319 20.08 -12.36 6.05
C ARG A 319 18.84 -12.08 5.19
N ASN A 320 18.04 -13.10 4.87
CA ASN A 320 16.80 -12.98 4.10
C ASN A 320 15.56 -13.26 4.99
N PRO A 321 15.00 -12.23 5.66
CA PRO A 321 13.85 -12.41 6.52
C PRO A 321 12.62 -12.91 5.75
N THR A 322 11.62 -13.46 6.46
CA THR A 322 10.32 -13.76 5.85
C THR A 322 9.78 -12.46 5.27
N ASN A 323 9.34 -12.47 4.02
CA ASN A 323 8.59 -11.34 3.50
C ASN A 323 7.28 -11.21 4.29
N PRO A 324 7.03 -10.08 4.97
CA PRO A 324 5.81 -9.91 5.74
C PRO A 324 4.53 -9.92 4.88
N PHE A 325 4.65 -9.67 3.58
CA PHE A 325 3.55 -9.72 2.61
C PHE A 325 3.31 -11.12 2.02
N ARG A 326 4.07 -12.14 2.42
CA ARG A 326 3.95 -13.50 1.87
C ARG A 326 2.52 -14.08 1.96
N GLY A 327 1.77 -13.74 3.01
CA GLY A 327 0.38 -14.17 3.19
C GLY A 327 -0.66 -13.18 2.68
N VAL A 328 -0.23 -12.00 2.22
CA VAL A 328 -1.10 -11.01 1.62
C VAL A 328 -1.19 -11.36 0.14
N ALA A 329 -2.24 -12.09 -0.24
CA ALA A 329 -2.61 -12.10 -1.65
C ALA A 329 -2.82 -10.63 -2.05
N TYR A 330 -2.02 -10.12 -2.99
CA TYR A 330 -2.39 -8.91 -3.72
C TYR A 330 -3.69 -9.26 -4.46
N ARG A 331 -4.83 -9.20 -3.75
CA ARG A 331 -6.14 -9.59 -4.25
C ARG A 331 -6.33 -8.88 -5.58
N TYR A 332 -6.32 -9.62 -6.69
CA TYR A 332 -6.49 -9.15 -8.08
C TYR A 332 -6.78 -7.66 -8.19
N ARG A 333 -5.73 -6.84 -8.13
CA ARG A 333 -5.85 -5.41 -8.44
C ARG A 333 -5.16 -5.21 -9.78
N PRO A 334 -5.90 -5.27 -10.90
CA PRO A 334 -5.35 -4.94 -12.21
C PRO A 334 -4.55 -3.63 -12.20
N THR A 335 -4.98 -2.66 -11.38
CA THR A 335 -4.29 -1.38 -11.16
C THR A 335 -2.90 -1.51 -10.52
N VAL A 336 -2.68 -2.50 -9.65
CA VAL A 336 -1.36 -2.78 -9.06
C VAL A 336 -0.49 -3.50 -10.06
N TYR A 337 -1.01 -4.53 -10.73
CA TYR A 337 -0.25 -5.28 -11.74
C TYR A 337 0.18 -4.38 -12.90
N ALA A 338 -0.68 -3.49 -13.36
CA ALA A 338 -0.36 -2.53 -14.42
C ALA A 338 0.75 -1.52 -14.05
N ARG A 339 0.98 -1.26 -12.75
CA ARG A 339 1.96 -0.26 -12.28
C ARG A 339 3.22 -0.87 -11.67
N ASN A 340 3.20 -2.14 -11.31
CA ASN A 340 4.29 -2.83 -10.63
C ASN A 340 4.68 -4.10 -11.39
N GLY A 341 5.81 -4.04 -12.09
CA GLY A 341 6.21 -5.11 -12.98
C GLY A 341 7.47 -4.78 -13.80
N VAL A 342 7.62 -5.45 -14.93
CA VAL A 342 8.69 -5.21 -15.91
C VAL A 342 8.68 -3.76 -16.39
N ASN A 343 7.51 -3.12 -16.50
CA ASN A 343 7.38 -1.73 -16.92
C ASN A 343 7.88 -0.70 -15.89
N SER A 344 8.10 -1.09 -14.63
CA SER A 344 8.46 -0.17 -13.56
C SER A 344 9.70 -0.57 -12.76
N ILE A 345 10.35 -1.67 -13.12
CA ILE A 345 11.62 -2.08 -12.48
C ILE A 345 12.70 -1.04 -12.77
N LYS A 346 13.34 -0.56 -11.71
CA LYS A 346 14.54 0.30 -11.76
C LYS A 346 15.68 -0.44 -11.10
N TYR A 347 16.86 -0.39 -11.70
CA TYR A 347 18.03 -1.09 -11.18
C TYR A 347 19.31 -0.41 -11.68
N LYS A 348 20.39 -0.62 -10.94
CA LYS A 348 21.75 -0.29 -11.35
C LYS A 348 22.50 -1.57 -11.70
N THR A 349 23.16 -1.58 -12.84
CA THR A 349 24.12 -2.64 -13.20
C THR A 349 25.50 -2.23 -12.71
N HIS A 350 26.10 -3.05 -11.85
CA HIS A 350 27.45 -2.84 -11.33
C HIS A 350 28.50 -3.58 -12.15
N ALA A 351 28.17 -4.78 -12.64
CA ALA A 351 29.03 -5.57 -13.51
C ALA A 351 28.21 -6.40 -14.50
N TYR A 352 28.83 -6.67 -15.65
CA TYR A 352 28.34 -7.56 -16.69
C TYR A 352 29.55 -8.32 -17.25
N GLU A 353 29.51 -9.66 -17.18
CA GLU A 353 30.61 -10.49 -17.66
C GLU A 353 30.08 -11.74 -18.37
N GLU A 354 30.55 -12.00 -19.59
CA GLU A 354 30.30 -13.27 -20.26
C GLU A 354 31.31 -14.32 -19.77
N LYS A 355 30.91 -15.17 -18.83
CA LYS A 355 31.73 -16.28 -18.31
C LYS A 355 31.56 -17.52 -19.20
N PRO A 356 32.44 -18.54 -19.12
CA PRO A 356 32.38 -19.70 -20.00
C PRO A 356 31.02 -20.41 -20.02
N LEU A 357 30.40 -20.62 -18.86
CA LEU A 357 29.13 -21.35 -18.73
C LEU A 357 27.90 -20.45 -18.63
N TYR A 358 28.05 -19.14 -18.42
CA TYR A 358 26.90 -18.25 -18.22
C TYR A 358 27.29 -16.78 -18.38
N THR A 359 26.30 -15.93 -18.60
CA THR A 359 26.43 -14.48 -18.52
C THR A 359 26.10 -14.03 -17.11
N TRP A 360 27.04 -13.39 -16.44
CA TRP A 360 26.89 -12.91 -15.07
C TRP A 360 26.55 -11.43 -15.06
N LEU A 361 25.54 -11.06 -14.26
CA LEU A 361 25.17 -9.68 -14.03
C LEU A 361 25.14 -9.41 -12.54
N LEU A 362 25.94 -8.45 -12.08
CA LEU A 362 25.84 -7.93 -10.71
C LEU A 362 24.96 -6.70 -10.73
N VAL A 363 23.78 -6.79 -10.11
CA VAL A 363 22.76 -5.74 -10.17
C VAL A 363 22.25 -5.37 -8.79
N GLU A 364 21.75 -4.14 -8.70
CA GLU A 364 21.10 -3.61 -7.51
C GLU A 364 19.71 -3.11 -7.89
N PRO A 365 18.63 -3.81 -7.51
CA PRO A 365 17.27 -3.31 -7.66
C PRO A 365 17.10 -2.00 -6.88
N VAL A 366 16.84 -0.91 -7.59
CA VAL A 366 16.64 0.40 -7.00
C VAL A 366 15.19 0.46 -6.51
N SER A 367 15.00 0.16 -5.23
CA SER A 367 13.79 0.57 -4.52
C SER A 367 14.00 1.96 -3.93
N SER A 368 12.93 2.74 -3.77
CA SER A 368 12.93 3.98 -2.98
C SER A 368 13.59 3.81 -1.59
N VAL A 369 13.52 2.60 -1.03
CA VAL A 369 14.17 2.24 0.25
C VAL A 369 15.70 2.32 0.20
N SER A 370 16.32 2.15 -0.97
CA SER A 370 17.80 2.23 -1.13
C SER A 370 18.36 3.62 -0.78
N ASN A 371 17.54 4.67 -0.88
CA ASN A 371 17.85 6.03 -0.42
C ASN A 371 17.87 6.16 1.10
N TYR A 372 17.66 5.08 1.86
CA TYR A 372 17.57 5.11 3.32
C TYR A 372 18.63 4.19 3.96
N THR A 373 19.16 4.62 5.09
CA THR A 373 20.00 3.85 6.01
C THR A 373 19.10 3.13 7.01
N LEU A 374 19.26 1.81 7.13
CA LEU A 374 18.51 0.98 8.06
C LEU A 374 19.17 0.99 9.45
N HIS A 375 18.38 1.29 10.47
CA HIS A 375 18.71 1.15 11.88
C HIS A 375 17.74 0.17 12.56
N THR A 376 18.26 -0.63 13.50
CA THR A 376 17.42 -1.50 14.34
C THR A 376 16.68 -0.68 15.38
N GLY A 377 15.36 -0.91 15.52
CA GLY A 377 14.56 -0.25 16.53
C GLY A 377 13.54 0.76 15.99
N THR A 378 13.11 1.66 16.86
CA THR A 378 12.05 2.64 16.62
C THR A 378 12.47 4.04 17.01
N CYS A 379 11.59 5.01 16.76
CA CYS A 379 11.83 6.41 17.05
C CYS A 379 10.72 6.99 17.92
N LYS A 380 11.10 7.66 19.02
CA LYS A 380 10.18 8.36 19.94
C LYS A 380 9.46 9.56 19.30
N GLU A 381 10.00 10.08 18.21
CA GLU A 381 9.43 11.28 17.60
C GLU A 381 8.03 11.07 17.08
N ALA A 382 7.27 12.16 17.08
CA ALA A 382 5.92 12.20 16.56
C ALA A 382 5.87 11.66 15.12
N THR A 383 4.94 10.74 14.89
CA THR A 383 4.66 10.25 13.54
C THR A 383 3.93 11.33 12.77
N MET A 384 4.49 11.75 11.64
CA MET A 384 3.88 12.73 10.75
C MET A 384 2.67 12.16 10.01
N ALA A 385 2.79 10.91 9.58
CA ALA A 385 1.76 10.19 8.87
C ALA A 385 1.92 8.69 9.12
N THR A 386 0.81 8.01 9.33
CA THR A 386 0.75 6.55 9.43
C THR A 386 0.10 6.00 8.17
N LEU A 387 0.81 5.11 7.47
CA LEU A 387 0.36 4.49 6.24
C LEU A 387 0.36 2.96 6.42
N ARG A 388 -0.63 2.29 5.83
CA ARG A 388 -0.67 0.82 5.77
C ARG A 388 -0.27 0.36 4.38
N VAL A 389 1.03 0.37 4.10
CA VAL A 389 1.59 0.15 2.77
C VAL A 389 2.88 -0.68 2.83
N PRO A 390 3.29 -1.33 1.72
CA PRO A 390 4.61 -1.91 1.60
C PRO A 390 5.75 -0.93 1.79
N ILE A 391 6.89 -1.43 2.25
CA ILE A 391 8.07 -0.62 2.60
C ILE A 391 8.53 0.31 1.47
N HIS A 392 8.48 -0.13 0.22
CA HIS A 392 8.84 0.72 -0.92
C HIS A 392 7.85 1.87 -1.12
N LYS A 393 6.55 1.66 -0.88
CA LYS A 393 5.55 2.74 -0.87
C LYS A 393 5.69 3.65 0.33
N CYS A 394 6.14 3.12 1.47
CA CYS A 394 6.49 3.93 2.63
C CYS A 394 7.66 4.88 2.30
N ALA A 395 8.71 4.35 1.68
CA ALA A 395 9.84 5.15 1.23
C ALA A 395 9.45 6.15 0.13
N GLU A 396 8.62 5.78 -0.85
CA GLU A 396 8.10 6.73 -1.86
C GLU A 396 7.27 7.84 -1.21
N ALA A 397 6.42 7.52 -0.24
CA ALA A 397 5.62 8.49 0.48
C ALA A 397 6.50 9.44 1.32
N CYS A 398 7.54 8.92 1.96
CA CYS A 398 8.52 9.74 2.64
C CYS A 398 9.30 10.63 1.64
N ASP A 399 9.73 10.07 0.51
CA ASP A 399 10.47 10.79 -0.51
C ASP A 399 9.65 11.93 -1.13
N ALA A 400 8.33 11.73 -1.31
CA ALA A 400 7.41 12.73 -1.81
C ALA A 400 7.07 13.81 -0.77
N HIS A 401 7.22 13.50 0.53
CA HIS A 401 6.88 14.41 1.61
C HIS A 401 8.05 15.33 1.96
N ALA A 402 7.94 16.63 1.66
CA ALA A 402 9.02 17.61 1.77
C ALA A 402 9.76 17.67 3.12
N ARG A 403 9.06 17.30 4.21
CA ARG A 403 9.59 17.29 5.59
C ARG A 403 9.86 15.89 6.15
N CYS A 404 9.73 14.82 5.36
CA CYS A 404 10.02 13.48 5.85
C CYS A 404 11.50 13.15 5.66
N THR A 405 12.20 12.88 6.76
CA THR A 405 13.63 12.54 6.73
C THR A 405 13.90 11.11 7.16
N ALA A 406 12.92 10.43 7.73
CA ALA A 406 13.00 9.03 8.11
C ALA A 406 11.59 8.40 8.16
N PHE A 407 11.51 7.09 8.26
CA PHE A 407 10.27 6.40 8.58
C PHE A 407 10.54 5.15 9.43
N VAL A 408 9.60 4.81 10.31
CA VAL A 408 9.62 3.52 11.02
C VAL A 408 8.70 2.56 10.27
N PHE A 409 9.17 1.35 10.04
CA PHE A 409 8.40 0.27 9.45
C PHE A 409 8.19 -0.84 10.48
N ASP A 410 6.94 -1.25 10.68
CA ASP A 410 6.54 -2.21 11.72
C ASP A 410 5.61 -3.29 11.18
N ASN A 411 5.76 -4.50 11.73
CA ASN A 411 4.99 -5.70 11.39
C ASN A 411 4.80 -5.89 9.89
N GLY A 412 5.76 -5.37 9.15
CA GLY A 412 5.86 -5.45 7.72
C GLY A 412 4.78 -4.74 6.89
N ILE A 413 3.85 -3.99 7.47
CA ILE A 413 2.81 -3.27 6.71
C ILE A 413 2.58 -1.85 7.19
N TRP A 414 3.00 -1.53 8.41
CA TRP A 414 2.77 -0.24 9.03
C TRP A 414 3.98 0.64 8.81
N CYS A 415 3.72 1.80 8.24
CA CYS A 415 4.69 2.81 7.89
C CYS A 415 4.38 4.06 8.70
N PHE A 416 5.36 4.55 9.45
CA PHE A 416 5.23 5.73 10.28
C PHE A 416 6.27 6.76 9.82
N LEU A 417 5.84 7.74 9.03
CA LEU A 417 6.73 8.78 8.51
C LEU A 417 7.22 9.67 9.67
N LYS A 418 8.51 10.00 9.66
CA LYS A 418 9.19 10.78 10.70
C LYS A 418 9.78 12.05 10.11
N ARG A 419 9.62 13.13 10.87
CA ARG A 419 10.11 14.46 10.47
C ARG A 419 11.61 14.60 10.63
N TRP A 420 12.21 13.91 11.60
CA TRP A 420 13.64 14.04 11.85
C TRP A 420 14.35 12.69 11.78
N PRO A 421 15.68 12.70 11.55
CA PRO A 421 16.46 11.49 11.34
C PRO A 421 16.63 10.63 12.61
N CYS A 422 15.96 10.95 13.72
CA CYS A 422 15.90 10.14 14.94
C CYS A 422 17.30 9.70 15.43
N PRO A 423 18.11 10.63 15.98
CA PRO A 423 19.52 10.39 16.29
C PRO A 423 19.76 9.28 17.32
N ASP A 424 18.78 8.99 18.18
CA ASP A 424 18.86 7.93 19.21
C ASP A 424 17.70 6.91 19.04
N PRO A 425 17.89 5.86 18.22
CA PRO A 425 16.88 4.82 18.03
C PRO A 425 16.64 4.02 19.31
N LEU A 426 15.37 3.78 19.67
CA LEU A 426 15.01 2.89 20.77
C LEU A 426 15.01 1.43 20.32
N PRO A 427 15.50 0.49 21.15
CA PRO A 427 15.41 -0.94 20.84
C PRO A 427 13.96 -1.37 20.63
N SER A 428 13.70 -2.09 19.53
CA SER A 428 12.39 -2.72 19.29
C SER A 428 12.58 -4.01 18.49
N PRO A 429 11.95 -5.13 18.89
CA PRO A 429 12.11 -6.41 18.21
C PRO A 429 11.43 -6.43 16.83
N SER A 430 10.26 -5.79 16.67
CA SER A 430 9.48 -5.81 15.43
C SER A 430 9.73 -4.61 14.52
N GLN A 431 10.15 -3.47 15.08
CA GLN A 431 10.27 -2.21 14.34
C GLN A 431 11.65 -2.02 13.72
N ARG A 432 11.67 -1.36 12.55
CA ARG A 432 12.88 -0.99 11.81
C ARG A 432 12.80 0.47 11.40
N LEU A 433 13.84 1.24 11.69
CA LEU A 433 13.93 2.66 11.35
C LEU A 433 14.74 2.83 10.06
N TYR A 434 14.22 3.60 9.11
CA TYR A 434 14.85 3.90 7.83
C TYR A 434 15.07 5.41 7.75
N VAL A 435 16.32 5.86 7.76
CA VAL A 435 16.71 7.27 7.76
C VAL A 435 17.22 7.67 6.38
N SER A 436 16.71 8.75 5.78
CA SER A 436 17.11 9.15 4.44
C SER A 436 18.61 9.47 4.38
N LYS A 437 19.31 8.91 3.40
CA LYS A 437 20.71 9.20 3.04
C LYS A 437 20.84 10.55 2.35
N THR A 438 19.79 10.96 1.63
CA THR A 438 19.72 12.29 1.06
C THR A 438 19.36 13.27 2.16
N ASN A 439 20.13 14.36 2.30
CA ASN A 439 19.91 15.43 3.27
C ASN A 439 18.62 16.25 3.00
N LYS A 440 17.49 15.62 2.65
CA LYS A 440 16.16 16.22 2.73
C LYS A 440 15.97 16.61 4.18
N GLY A 441 16.10 17.90 4.51
CA GLY A 441 15.95 18.41 5.88
C GLY A 441 17.21 18.52 6.74
N ARG A 442 18.42 18.21 6.22
CA ARG A 442 19.69 18.41 6.95
C ARG A 442 20.64 19.34 6.19
N GLN A 443 20.19 20.57 5.96
CA GLN A 443 21.07 21.70 5.69
C GLN A 443 20.46 22.94 6.34
N ASP A 444 20.77 23.15 7.62
CA ASP A 444 20.96 24.52 8.09
C ASP A 444 22.09 24.49 9.14
N THR A 445 23.31 24.16 8.69
CA THR A 445 24.54 24.43 9.47
C THR A 445 24.71 25.93 9.77
N ASN A 446 23.84 26.77 9.19
CA ASN A 446 23.76 28.20 9.41
C ASN A 446 22.59 28.60 10.35
N VAL A 447 21.85 27.67 10.96
CA VAL A 447 20.73 28.04 11.86
C VAL A 447 21.20 28.92 13.01
N LEU A 448 22.40 28.68 13.55
CA LEU A 448 22.99 29.50 14.60
C LEU A 448 23.35 30.91 14.12
N SER A 449 23.49 31.16 12.82
CA SER A 449 23.70 32.52 12.29
C SER A 449 22.45 33.40 12.41
N LYS A 450 21.29 32.80 12.69
CA LYS A 450 20.05 33.54 13.04
C LYS A 450 20.06 34.00 14.50
N TYR A 451 21.08 33.65 15.29
CA TYR A 451 21.15 33.92 16.71
C TYR A 451 22.41 34.69 17.10
N ARG A 452 22.26 35.75 17.88
CA ARG A 452 23.32 36.50 18.55
C ARG A 452 23.75 35.75 19.80
N ARG A 453 25.01 35.38 19.87
CA ARG A 453 25.60 34.64 20.98
C ARG A 453 26.05 35.59 22.11
N ARG A 454 25.66 35.31 23.35
CA ARG A 454 26.07 36.03 24.58
C ARG A 454 26.46 35.03 25.66
N LEU A 455 27.55 35.30 26.39
CA LEU A 455 28.00 34.44 27.48
C LEU A 455 27.15 34.64 28.74
N GLY A 456 26.87 33.55 29.45
CA GLY A 456 26.04 33.54 30.66
C GLY A 456 24.63 32.99 30.44
N ASP A 457 23.79 33.19 31.44
CA ASP A 457 22.39 32.74 31.49
C ASP A 457 21.45 33.95 31.59
N CYS A 458 20.24 33.78 31.08
CA CYS A 458 19.18 34.76 31.18
C CYS A 458 18.16 34.25 32.21
N VAL A 459 18.14 34.83 33.42
CA VAL A 459 17.36 34.26 34.53
C VAL A 459 15.86 34.45 34.30
N GLY A 460 15.10 33.35 34.32
CA GLY A 460 13.65 33.33 34.09
C GLY A 460 13.26 33.17 32.62
N GLY A 461 11.96 33.30 32.34
CA GLY A 461 11.40 33.24 30.97
C GLY A 461 11.50 31.87 30.29
N ASP A 462 11.72 30.80 31.04
CA ASP A 462 11.87 29.44 30.50
C ASP A 462 10.53 28.88 30.01
N ILE A 463 10.47 28.52 28.73
CA ILE A 463 9.36 27.76 28.15
C ILE A 463 9.42 26.30 28.62
N GLY A 464 10.63 25.81 28.90
CA GLY A 464 10.87 24.47 29.44
C GLY A 464 12.33 24.03 29.29
N ALA A 465 12.72 23.04 30.09
CA ALA A 465 14.03 22.38 30.00
C ALA A 465 13.93 21.15 29.09
N ASN A 466 14.61 21.19 27.95
CA ASN A 466 14.62 20.07 27.01
C ASN A 466 15.76 19.10 27.35
N VAL A 467 15.40 17.87 27.76
CA VAL A 467 16.33 16.78 28.10
C VAL A 467 16.72 16.01 26.83
N GLY A 468 18.02 15.71 26.66
CA GLY A 468 18.54 14.95 25.50
C GLY A 468 18.98 15.80 24.29
N VAL A 469 19.10 17.13 24.46
CA VAL A 469 19.60 18.03 23.42
C VAL A 469 21.08 18.31 23.67
N ASN A 470 21.95 17.65 22.90
CA ASN A 470 23.40 17.66 23.14
C ASN A 470 24.19 18.70 22.31
N THR A 471 23.54 19.51 21.47
CA THR A 471 24.20 20.56 20.67
C THR A 471 23.38 21.86 20.67
N ALA A 472 24.08 23.00 20.57
CA ALA A 472 23.44 24.31 20.44
C ALA A 472 22.58 24.40 19.16
N THR A 473 23.00 23.78 18.06
CA THR A 473 22.26 23.69 16.80
C THR A 473 20.91 22.98 16.98
N ALA A 474 20.89 21.86 17.72
CA ALA A 474 19.63 21.16 18.01
C ALA A 474 18.71 21.98 18.94
N CYS A 475 19.28 22.81 19.81
CA CYS A 475 18.51 23.74 20.63
C CYS A 475 17.92 24.89 19.80
N ALA A 476 18.66 25.40 18.82
CA ALA A 476 18.18 26.43 17.88
C ALA A 476 16.98 25.96 17.06
N HIS A 477 17.01 24.73 16.52
CA HIS A 477 15.86 24.20 15.79
C HIS A 477 14.61 24.06 16.67
N ARG A 478 14.77 23.67 17.94
CA ARG A 478 13.65 23.62 18.89
C ARG A 478 13.10 25.00 19.23
N CYS A 479 13.95 26.02 19.24
CA CYS A 479 13.52 27.40 19.40
C CYS A 479 12.79 27.91 18.15
N ASP A 480 13.32 27.65 16.94
CA ASP A 480 12.67 28.02 15.68
C ASP A 480 11.28 27.37 15.51
N ASP A 481 11.08 26.15 16.05
CA ASP A 481 9.81 25.42 15.99
C ASP A 481 8.79 25.84 17.07
N ASP A 482 9.22 26.48 18.17
CA ASP A 482 8.31 26.96 19.23
C ASP A 482 8.04 28.46 19.01
N VAL A 483 6.81 28.77 18.60
CA VAL A 483 6.36 30.14 18.30
C VAL A 483 6.47 31.13 19.46
N ARG A 484 6.68 30.63 20.70
CA ARG A 484 6.91 31.47 21.89
C ARG A 484 8.38 31.76 22.12
N CYS A 485 9.30 31.07 21.44
CA CYS A 485 10.72 31.14 21.68
C CYS A 485 11.37 32.32 20.94
N VAL A 486 12.07 33.16 21.71
CA VAL A 486 12.81 34.33 21.21
C VAL A 486 14.32 34.18 21.32
N GLY A 487 14.76 33.10 21.99
CA GLY A 487 16.15 32.73 22.18
C GLY A 487 16.26 31.51 23.08
N PHE A 488 17.46 31.00 23.30
CA PHE A 488 17.67 29.83 24.16
C PHE A 488 19.02 29.85 24.86
N VAL A 489 19.12 29.16 26.00
CA VAL A 489 20.37 28.92 26.71
C VAL A 489 20.81 27.48 26.50
N PHE A 490 22.06 27.31 26.07
CA PHE A 490 22.71 26.01 25.97
C PHE A 490 23.87 25.92 26.97
N ALA A 491 23.81 24.93 27.86
CA ALA A 491 24.82 24.69 28.89
C ALA A 491 25.70 23.49 28.52
N ALA A 492 26.91 23.77 28.02
CA ALA A 492 27.82 22.76 27.47
C ALA A 492 28.55 21.93 28.53
N THR A 493 28.89 22.49 29.69
CA THR A 493 29.83 21.85 30.64
C THR A 493 29.18 21.18 31.86
N LEU A 494 27.88 21.39 32.11
CA LEU A 494 27.25 20.96 33.36
C LEU A 494 26.13 19.91 33.22
N SER A 495 25.62 19.64 32.00
CA SER A 495 24.64 18.55 31.74
C SER A 495 24.09 18.49 30.30
N THR A 496 24.64 19.24 29.33
CA THR A 496 24.09 19.37 27.97
C THR A 496 22.58 19.65 27.98
N LYS A 497 22.19 20.77 28.62
CA LYS A 497 20.79 21.17 28.76
C LYS A 497 20.47 22.35 27.86
N CYS A 498 19.30 22.28 27.24
CA CYS A 498 18.73 23.29 26.37
C CYS A 498 17.51 23.91 27.05
N TYR A 499 17.55 25.22 27.28
CA TYR A 499 16.49 25.99 27.91
C TYR A 499 15.94 27.00 26.91
N LEU A 500 14.72 26.79 26.42
CA LEU A 500 14.08 27.72 25.48
C LEU A 500 13.53 28.91 26.25
N LYS A 501 13.71 30.12 25.73
CA LYS A 501 13.34 31.37 26.38
C LYS A 501 12.25 32.09 25.61
N MET A 502 11.22 32.55 26.32
CA MET A 502 10.15 33.38 25.76
C MET A 502 10.42 34.89 25.81
N ALA A 503 11.50 35.28 26.49
CA ALA A 503 11.98 36.65 26.56
C ALA A 503 13.52 36.68 26.60
N SER A 504 14.12 37.70 25.98
CA SER A 504 15.54 38.01 26.16
C SER A 504 15.71 39.03 27.29
N CYS A 505 16.83 38.98 28.02
CA CYS A 505 17.14 39.91 29.10
C CYS A 505 18.21 40.92 28.69
N ALA A 506 18.07 42.13 29.23
CA ALA A 506 19.04 43.19 29.08
C ALA A 506 20.39 42.85 29.74
N VAL A 507 20.36 42.16 30.89
CA VAL A 507 21.54 41.83 31.69
C VAL A 507 21.71 40.31 31.79
N MET A 508 22.92 39.81 31.46
CA MET A 508 23.27 38.38 31.56
C MET A 508 23.75 38.06 32.97
N ALA A 509 23.26 36.95 33.55
CA ALA A 509 23.80 36.39 34.78
C ALA A 509 25.06 35.54 34.47
N PRO A 510 26.19 35.75 35.16
CA PRO A 510 27.38 34.93 34.99
C PRO A 510 27.08 33.48 35.38
N LYS A 511 27.36 32.53 34.47
CA LYS A 511 27.20 31.10 34.74
C LYS A 511 28.15 30.29 33.85
N ASP A 512 29.02 29.51 34.48
CA ASP A 512 30.08 28.79 33.77
C ASP A 512 29.51 27.76 32.78
N GLY A 513 29.98 27.89 31.54
CA GLY A 513 29.60 27.02 30.41
C GLY A 513 28.16 27.17 29.91
N ALA A 514 27.40 28.17 30.39
CA ALA A 514 26.13 28.57 29.81
C ALA A 514 26.34 29.63 28.72
N THR A 515 25.64 29.49 27.60
CA THR A 515 25.64 30.47 26.51
C THR A 515 24.22 30.72 26.06
N MET A 516 23.81 31.99 26.03
CA MET A 516 22.55 32.46 25.47
C MET A 516 22.69 32.73 23.96
N TYR A 517 21.66 32.36 23.22
CA TYR A 517 21.51 32.57 21.79
C TYR A 517 20.20 33.33 21.57
N ASP A 518 20.29 34.63 21.31
CA ASP A 518 19.15 35.54 21.07
C ASP A 518 18.84 35.63 19.57
N SER A 519 17.59 35.51 19.12
CA SER A 519 17.29 35.61 17.68
C SER A 519 17.61 37.00 17.10
N ILE A 520 18.32 37.07 15.96
CA ILE A 520 18.78 38.29 15.27
C ILE A 520 17.66 38.91 14.41
N ASN A 521 16.84 38.07 13.78
CA ASN A 521 15.75 38.49 12.88
C ASN A 521 14.38 38.56 13.55
N GLN A 522 14.27 38.15 14.82
CA GLN A 522 13.17 38.63 15.65
C GLN A 522 13.49 40.04 16.15
N THR A 523 13.66 40.98 15.22
CA THR A 523 13.47 42.40 15.50
C THR A 523 12.06 42.55 16.03
N GLN A 524 11.89 42.72 17.35
CA GLN A 524 10.78 43.45 17.97
C GLN A 524 9.44 43.43 17.19
N SER A 525 8.93 42.24 16.84
CA SER A 525 7.66 42.11 16.12
C SER A 525 6.85 40.92 16.62
N HIS A 526 6.76 40.77 17.92
CA HIS A 526 5.42 40.79 18.47
C HIS A 526 5.35 42.11 19.23
N PHE A 527 4.58 43.06 18.69
CA PHE A 527 3.97 44.10 19.52
C PHE A 527 3.50 43.40 20.79
N ASP A 528 3.96 43.86 21.94
CA ASP A 528 3.37 43.49 23.21
C ASP A 528 1.90 43.90 23.07
N VAL A 529 1.01 42.96 22.72
CA VAL A 529 -0.39 43.27 22.38
C VAL A 529 -1.04 44.01 23.55
N LEU A 530 -0.56 43.75 24.77
CA LEU A 530 -0.96 44.43 26.00
C LEU A 530 -0.47 45.88 26.09
N SER A 531 0.55 46.30 25.34
CA SER A 531 0.96 47.72 25.24
C SER A 531 -0.11 48.61 24.60
N GLY A 532 -1.03 48.02 23.82
CA GLY A 532 -2.24 48.67 23.32
C GLY A 532 -3.33 48.84 24.38
N TYR A 533 -3.12 48.37 25.61
CA TYR A 533 -4.10 48.34 26.69
C TYR A 533 -3.56 48.91 28.01
N ARG A 534 -4.40 49.68 28.70
CA ARG A 534 -4.19 50.18 30.05
C ARG A 534 -4.75 49.16 31.04
N ARG A 535 -3.86 48.49 31.76
CA ARG A 535 -4.21 47.49 32.77
C ARG A 535 -4.67 48.15 34.08
N ARG A 536 -5.78 47.66 34.65
CA ARG A 536 -6.34 48.07 35.94
C ARG A 536 -6.71 46.86 36.81
N PRO A 537 -6.55 46.93 38.14
CA PRO A 537 -6.96 45.85 39.03
C PRO A 537 -8.50 45.79 39.16
N GLY A 538 -9.07 44.58 39.20
CA GLY A 538 -10.50 44.36 39.38
C GLY A 538 -11.30 44.25 38.08
N ASP A 539 -12.61 44.42 38.17
CA ASP A 539 -13.59 44.23 37.09
C ASP A 539 -14.49 45.46 36.92
N CYS A 540 -14.96 45.71 35.70
CA CYS A 540 -15.96 46.73 35.38
C CYS A 540 -17.35 46.10 35.30
N GLY A 541 -18.29 46.51 36.15
CA GLY A 541 -19.65 45.98 36.10
C GLY A 541 -20.44 46.45 34.88
N GLY A 542 -20.99 45.51 34.10
CA GLY A 542 -21.78 45.77 32.90
C GLY A 542 -20.96 45.97 31.62
N GLY A 543 -21.65 46.08 30.48
CA GLY A 543 -21.01 46.31 29.16
C GLY A 543 -20.32 45.08 28.56
N ASP A 544 -20.56 43.89 29.11
CA ASP A 544 -20.09 42.63 28.53
C ASP A 544 -20.77 42.39 27.18
N ILE A 545 -19.98 42.34 26.11
CA ILE A 545 -20.44 42.01 24.75
C ILE A 545 -20.13 40.54 24.41
N GLY A 546 -19.46 39.82 25.32
CA GLY A 546 -19.19 38.40 25.15
C GLY A 546 -18.33 37.84 26.27
N SER A 547 -18.38 36.52 26.44
CA SER A 547 -17.50 35.75 27.32
C SER A 547 -16.93 34.58 26.54
N VAL A 548 -15.61 34.46 26.50
CA VAL A 548 -14.89 33.38 25.82
C VAL A 548 -14.21 32.48 26.86
N PRO A 549 -14.63 31.21 27.02
CA PRO A 549 -13.99 30.23 27.90
C PRO A 549 -12.72 29.63 27.25
N GLY A 550 -11.80 29.11 28.07
CA GLY A 550 -10.61 28.38 27.62
C GLY A 550 -9.45 29.26 27.11
N VAL A 551 -9.52 30.58 27.31
CA VAL A 551 -8.45 31.51 26.89
C VAL A 551 -7.33 31.46 27.92
N GLU A 552 -6.19 30.86 27.61
CA GLU A 552 -5.15 30.56 28.61
C GLU A 552 -4.30 31.77 29.03
N THR A 553 -4.28 32.85 28.25
CA THR A 553 -3.39 34.00 28.49
C THR A 553 -4.07 35.35 28.30
N GLU A 554 -3.57 36.37 29.01
CA GLU A 554 -4.01 37.77 28.89
C GLU A 554 -3.79 38.31 27.47
N THR A 555 -2.66 37.93 26.83
CA THR A 555 -2.32 38.29 25.45
C THR A 555 -3.30 37.69 24.44
N ALA A 556 -3.76 36.45 24.65
CA ALA A 556 -4.79 35.85 23.81
C ALA A 556 -6.13 36.60 23.94
N CYS A 557 -6.51 36.98 25.16
CA CYS A 557 -7.71 37.79 25.40
C CYS A 557 -7.63 39.18 24.74
N ALA A 558 -6.44 39.80 24.74
CA ALA A 558 -6.18 41.06 24.03
C ALA A 558 -6.36 40.93 22.51
N ARG A 559 -5.81 39.87 21.89
CA ARG A 559 -5.97 39.61 20.45
C ARG A 559 -7.42 39.40 20.07
N ILE A 560 -8.20 38.68 20.88
CA ILE A 560 -9.64 38.50 20.66
C ILE A 560 -10.33 39.86 20.68
N CYS A 561 -10.05 40.71 21.68
CA CYS A 561 -10.64 42.04 21.75
C CYS A 561 -10.21 42.95 20.58
N ASP A 562 -8.96 42.89 20.09
CA ASP A 562 -8.46 43.66 18.92
C ASP A 562 -9.22 43.42 17.63
N HIS A 563 -9.79 42.23 17.47
CA HIS A 563 -10.52 41.86 16.27
C HIS A 563 -12.04 41.82 16.48
N PHE A 564 -12.52 41.95 17.72
CA PHE A 564 -13.94 41.97 18.02
C PHE A 564 -14.52 43.37 17.82
N VAL A 565 -15.40 43.50 16.83
CA VAL A 565 -16.05 44.78 16.48
C VAL A 565 -16.86 45.30 17.67
N GLY A 566 -16.42 46.42 18.23
CA GLY A 566 -17.08 47.07 19.38
C GLY A 566 -16.46 46.70 20.73
N CYS A 567 -15.38 45.91 20.79
CA CYS A 567 -14.61 45.72 22.01
C CYS A 567 -13.68 46.91 22.25
N ASP A 568 -13.87 47.62 23.36
CA ASP A 568 -13.01 48.74 23.80
C ASP A 568 -12.23 48.36 25.09
N GLY A 569 -12.38 47.14 25.59
CA GLY A 569 -11.58 46.57 26.69
C GLY A 569 -11.98 45.12 27.01
N PHE A 570 -11.24 44.46 27.91
CA PHE A 570 -11.56 43.09 28.33
C PHE A 570 -11.18 42.81 29.79
N VAL A 571 -11.77 41.78 30.39
CA VAL A 571 -11.40 41.25 31.71
C VAL A 571 -10.92 39.82 31.56
N PHE A 572 -9.71 39.56 32.03
CA PHE A 572 -9.15 38.21 32.10
C PHE A 572 -9.32 37.64 33.52
N VAL A 573 -9.88 36.43 33.60
CA VAL A 573 -10.10 35.72 34.86
C VAL A 573 -9.28 34.42 34.86
N PRO A 574 -8.15 34.38 35.60
CA PRO A 574 -7.38 33.16 35.81
C PRO A 574 -8.11 32.27 36.83
N SER A 575 -8.88 31.29 36.37
CA SER A 575 -9.55 30.28 37.20
C SER A 575 -9.33 28.88 36.62
N GLN A 576 -9.84 27.81 37.24
CA GLN A 576 -9.75 26.45 36.67
C GLN A 576 -10.34 26.34 35.26
N ILE A 577 -11.29 27.21 34.92
CA ILE A 577 -11.73 27.46 33.54
C ILE A 577 -11.39 28.91 33.24
N THR A 578 -10.28 29.15 32.53
CA THR A 578 -9.87 30.51 32.19
C THR A 578 -10.94 31.18 31.32
N LYS A 579 -11.31 32.43 31.65
CA LYS A 579 -12.37 33.17 30.94
C LYS A 579 -11.93 34.57 30.56
N CYS A 580 -12.31 34.98 29.35
CA CYS A 580 -12.08 36.29 28.77
C CYS A 580 -13.42 36.99 28.54
N TYR A 581 -13.70 38.06 29.29
CA TYR A 581 -14.93 38.85 29.14
C TYR A 581 -14.64 40.10 28.29
N LEU A 582 -15.27 40.21 27.13
CA LEU A 582 -15.11 41.33 26.21
C LEU A 582 -16.05 42.46 26.62
N LYS A 583 -15.56 43.71 26.61
CA LYS A 583 -16.29 44.88 27.10
C LYS A 583 -16.46 45.93 25.99
N LYS A 584 -17.66 46.50 25.88
CA LYS A 584 -17.98 47.60 24.95
C LYS A 584 -17.44 48.96 25.36
N ALA A 585 -17.15 49.14 26.66
CA ALA A 585 -16.67 50.40 27.21
C ALA A 585 -15.93 50.17 28.53
N SER A 586 -14.99 51.05 28.82
CA SER A 586 -14.33 51.11 30.13
C SER A 586 -15.25 51.74 31.19
N CYS A 587 -15.09 51.33 32.45
CA CYS A 587 -15.78 51.94 33.58
C CYS A 587 -14.91 53.02 34.26
N ALA A 588 -15.53 54.04 34.86
CA ALA A 588 -14.80 55.07 35.59
C ALA A 588 -14.02 54.50 36.80
N LYS A 589 -14.57 53.52 37.52
CA LYS A 589 -13.95 52.84 38.67
C LYS A 589 -14.15 51.33 38.60
N THR A 590 -13.07 50.56 38.76
CA THR A 590 -13.12 49.09 38.85
C THR A 590 -13.59 48.63 40.22
N ARG A 591 -14.26 47.48 40.29
CA ARG A 591 -14.63 46.78 41.53
C ARG A 591 -13.55 45.74 41.85
N PRO A 592 -13.01 45.68 43.08
CA PRO A 592 -12.04 44.66 43.46
C PRO A 592 -12.64 43.26 43.36
N ARG A 593 -11.98 42.37 42.60
CA ARG A 593 -12.25 40.93 42.54
C ARG A 593 -10.92 40.20 42.49
N GLU A 594 -10.77 39.16 43.29
CA GLU A 594 -9.50 38.46 43.46
C GLU A 594 -9.07 37.78 42.16
N GLY A 595 -7.82 38.01 41.76
CA GLY A 595 -7.23 37.45 40.53
C GLY A 595 -7.66 38.13 39.22
N THR A 596 -8.67 39.01 39.20
CA THR A 596 -9.17 39.61 37.94
C THR A 596 -8.44 40.89 37.56
N LYS A 597 -8.23 41.08 36.25
CA LYS A 597 -7.58 42.27 35.70
C LYS A 597 -8.39 42.80 34.51
N MET A 598 -8.71 44.09 34.54
CA MET A 598 -9.33 44.83 33.45
C MET A 598 -8.24 45.43 32.55
N TYR A 599 -8.47 45.41 31.24
CA TYR A 599 -7.59 45.95 30.21
C TYR A 599 -8.39 46.90 29.32
N ASP A 600 -8.13 48.20 29.41
CA ASP A 600 -8.80 49.24 28.62
C ASP A 600 -7.99 49.58 27.37
N ARG A 601 -8.56 49.60 26.15
CA ARG A 601 -7.77 49.91 24.95
C ARG A 601 -7.28 51.37 24.93
N ILE A 602 -6.01 51.60 24.60
CA ILE A 602 -5.33 52.91 24.58
C ILE A 602 -5.43 53.61 23.22
N SER A 603 -5.49 52.89 22.08
CA SER A 603 -5.62 53.50 20.74
C SER A 603 -6.33 52.60 19.73
N ARG A 604 -7.10 53.19 18.80
CA ARG A 604 -7.86 52.48 17.75
C ARG A 604 -7.03 52.32 16.48
N SER A 605 -6.21 51.28 16.38
CA SER A 605 -5.68 50.82 15.08
C SER A 605 -6.38 49.52 14.67
N ARG A 606 -7.23 49.58 13.64
CA ARG A 606 -7.84 48.39 13.03
C ARG A 606 -6.86 47.82 12.01
N GLN A 607 -6.35 46.62 12.23
CA GLN A 607 -5.79 45.80 11.17
C GLN A 607 -6.83 44.77 10.76
N HIS A 608 -7.32 44.88 9.52
CA HIS A 608 -8.19 43.87 8.91
C HIS A 608 -7.29 42.82 8.26
N THR A 609 -7.38 41.59 8.72
CA THR A 609 -6.83 40.42 8.04
C THR A 609 -7.99 39.55 7.55
N ASP A 610 -7.95 39.09 6.31
CA ASP A 610 -8.96 38.20 5.71
C ASP A 610 -8.89 36.79 6.32
N VAL A 611 -9.45 36.65 7.52
CA VAL A 611 -9.43 35.42 8.32
C VAL A 611 -10.47 34.39 7.84
N LEU A 612 -11.53 34.81 7.17
CA LEU A 612 -12.55 33.91 6.64
C LEU A 612 -12.04 33.04 5.48
N SER A 613 -10.96 33.44 4.80
CA SER A 613 -10.28 32.63 3.78
C SER A 613 -9.87 31.23 4.26
N LYS A 614 -9.71 31.02 5.57
CA LYS A 614 -9.38 29.72 6.19
C LYS A 614 -10.59 28.82 6.45
N TYR A 615 -11.81 29.29 6.22
CA TYR A 615 -13.02 28.58 6.56
C TYR A 615 -13.86 28.24 5.33
N ARG A 616 -14.34 26.99 5.26
CA ARG A 616 -15.32 26.50 4.29
C ARG A 616 -16.72 26.83 4.81
N ARG A 617 -17.48 27.60 4.04
CA ARG A 617 -18.83 28.06 4.42
C ARG A 617 -19.91 27.11 3.88
N ARG A 618 -20.84 26.68 4.73
CA ARG A 618 -21.98 25.81 4.40
C ARG A 618 -23.27 26.33 5.03
N LEU A 619 -24.38 26.28 4.30
CA LEU A 619 -25.70 26.69 4.80
C LEU A 619 -26.23 25.62 5.76
N GLY A 620 -26.80 26.03 6.89
CA GLY A 620 -27.41 25.13 7.87
C GLY A 620 -26.66 24.99 9.19
N ASP A 621 -27.12 24.06 10.02
CA ASP A 621 -26.64 23.83 11.39
C ASP A 621 -26.07 22.40 11.57
N CYS A 622 -24.89 22.31 12.18
CA CYS A 622 -24.37 21.04 12.68
C CYS A 622 -24.81 20.84 14.13
N ILE A 623 -25.81 20.01 14.38
CA ILE A 623 -26.30 19.76 15.75
C ILE A 623 -25.20 19.16 16.62
N GLY A 624 -25.00 19.77 17.80
CA GLY A 624 -24.05 19.31 18.81
C GLY A 624 -22.63 19.84 18.62
N GLY A 625 -21.72 19.40 19.49
CA GLY A 625 -20.31 19.81 19.46
C GLY A 625 -20.07 21.27 19.85
N ASP A 626 -21.06 21.99 20.38
CA ASP A 626 -20.94 23.37 20.81
C ASP A 626 -20.09 23.47 22.09
N ILE A 627 -18.93 24.10 22.00
CA ILE A 627 -18.05 24.36 23.15
C ILE A 627 -18.27 25.74 23.77
N GLY A 628 -19.03 26.61 23.10
CA GLY A 628 -19.38 27.91 23.61
C GLY A 628 -20.24 28.71 22.64
N SER A 629 -20.82 29.81 23.11
CA SER A 629 -21.53 30.75 22.24
C SER A 629 -21.27 32.20 22.64
N VAL A 630 -21.29 33.09 21.65
CA VAL A 630 -21.06 34.53 21.82
C VAL A 630 -22.20 35.28 21.14
N SER A 631 -22.92 36.10 21.90
CA SER A 631 -24.03 36.93 21.40
C SER A 631 -23.52 38.29 20.91
N ASP A 632 -24.37 39.06 20.22
CA ASP A 632 -24.09 40.44 19.73
C ASP A 632 -22.88 40.55 18.77
N VAL A 633 -22.63 39.51 18.00
CA VAL A 633 -21.51 39.43 17.04
C VAL A 633 -21.94 39.97 15.67
N ASN A 634 -21.40 41.10 15.23
CA ASN A 634 -21.92 41.79 14.03
C ASN A 634 -21.61 41.12 12.68
N ASN A 635 -20.66 40.18 12.62
CA ASN A 635 -20.28 39.47 11.39
C ASN A 635 -19.56 38.13 11.65
N ALA A 636 -19.46 37.29 10.61
CA ALA A 636 -18.78 36.00 10.68
C ALA A 636 -17.25 36.11 10.83
N GLU A 637 -16.63 37.22 10.41
CA GLU A 637 -15.19 37.44 10.62
C GLU A 637 -14.85 37.50 12.11
N SER A 638 -15.68 38.19 12.89
CA SER A 638 -15.53 38.28 14.36
C SER A 638 -15.61 36.90 15.01
N CYS A 639 -16.52 36.04 14.52
CA CYS A 639 -16.60 34.65 14.95
C CYS A 639 -15.34 33.84 14.64
N ALA A 640 -14.78 34.01 13.44
CA ALA A 640 -13.58 33.30 13.02
C ALA A 640 -12.36 33.68 13.87
N HIS A 641 -12.20 34.96 14.21
CA HIS A 641 -11.15 35.40 15.12
C HIS A 641 -11.29 34.80 16.53
N ILE A 642 -12.52 34.63 17.02
CA ILE A 642 -12.77 33.96 18.30
C ILE A 642 -12.36 32.49 18.19
N CYS A 643 -12.80 31.79 17.14
CA CYS A 643 -12.51 30.38 16.95
C CYS A 643 -11.00 30.08 16.83
N GLU A 644 -10.23 30.88 16.08
CA GLU A 644 -8.77 30.71 15.94
C GLU A 644 -7.99 30.84 17.26
N ASN A 645 -8.58 31.48 18.29
CA ASN A 645 -7.95 31.67 19.60
C ASN A 645 -8.53 30.74 20.69
N VAL A 646 -9.38 29.79 20.32
CA VAL A 646 -9.90 28.74 21.21
C VAL A 646 -9.33 27.39 20.74
N ALA A 647 -8.47 26.79 21.54
CA ALA A 647 -7.66 25.62 21.15
C ALA A 647 -8.49 24.41 20.67
N GLU A 648 -9.72 24.25 21.16
CA GLU A 648 -10.62 23.15 20.82
C GLU A 648 -11.61 23.50 19.69
N CYS A 649 -11.54 24.71 19.12
CA CYS A 649 -12.48 25.16 18.08
C CYS A 649 -12.02 24.73 16.68
N VAL A 650 -12.78 23.85 16.03
CA VAL A 650 -12.53 23.37 14.66
C VAL A 650 -13.42 24.07 13.62
N GLY A 651 -14.42 24.83 14.06
CA GLY A 651 -15.37 25.56 13.23
C GLY A 651 -16.38 26.34 14.08
N PHE A 652 -17.24 27.13 13.45
CA PHE A 652 -18.30 27.85 14.16
C PHE A 652 -19.56 28.02 13.30
N MET A 653 -20.71 28.16 13.94
CA MET A 653 -21.96 28.55 13.30
C MET A 653 -22.27 30.01 13.61
N PHE A 654 -22.67 30.78 12.59
CA PHE A 654 -23.12 32.17 12.72
C PHE A 654 -24.61 32.26 12.37
N VAL A 655 -25.43 32.74 13.31
CA VAL A 655 -26.88 32.87 13.17
C VAL A 655 -27.26 34.34 13.01
N THR A 656 -28.07 34.67 12.00
CA THR A 656 -28.41 36.05 11.61
C THR A 656 -29.79 36.53 12.07
N SER A 657 -30.64 35.65 12.59
CA SER A 657 -32.00 35.95 13.04
C SER A 657 -32.01 36.40 14.52
N SER A 658 -32.39 37.66 14.73
CA SER A 658 -32.82 38.31 15.98
C SER A 658 -31.87 38.42 17.19
N ALA A 659 -30.71 37.77 17.20
CA ALA A 659 -29.57 38.15 18.04
C ALA A 659 -28.33 37.56 17.41
N THR A 660 -27.56 38.36 16.67
CA THR A 660 -26.42 37.87 15.88
C THR A 660 -25.45 37.08 16.76
N LYS A 661 -25.45 35.77 16.62
CA LYS A 661 -24.85 34.86 17.60
C LYS A 661 -23.93 33.85 16.94
N CYS A 662 -22.81 33.65 17.59
CA CYS A 662 -21.78 32.69 17.24
C CYS A 662 -21.89 31.45 18.12
N TYR A 663 -21.82 30.26 17.55
CA TYR A 663 -21.68 29.00 18.26
C TYR A 663 -20.36 28.35 17.84
N LEU A 664 -19.42 28.24 18.77
CA LEU A 664 -18.10 27.64 18.54
C LEU A 664 -18.22 26.13 18.62
N LYS A 665 -17.62 25.41 17.66
CA LYS A 665 -17.74 23.95 17.56
C LYS A 665 -16.40 23.25 17.66
N MET A 666 -16.37 22.15 18.42
CA MET A 666 -15.20 21.25 18.52
C MET A 666 -15.22 20.07 17.53
N ALA A 667 -16.33 19.93 16.79
CA ALA A 667 -16.47 18.96 15.71
C ALA A 667 -17.28 19.56 14.55
N SER A 668 -16.95 19.18 13.32
CA SER A 668 -17.75 19.50 12.13
C SER A 668 -18.62 18.30 11.75
N CYS A 669 -19.81 18.55 11.22
CA CYS A 669 -20.68 17.50 10.68
C CYS A 669 -20.45 17.31 9.18
N ALA A 670 -20.73 16.12 8.63
CA ALA A 670 -20.60 15.86 7.19
C ALA A 670 -21.60 16.69 6.36
N VAL A 671 -22.84 16.84 6.85
CA VAL A 671 -23.91 17.62 6.19
C VAL A 671 -24.66 18.44 7.25
N PRO A 672 -24.65 19.79 7.16
CA PRO A 672 -25.46 20.63 8.05
C PRO A 672 -26.96 20.44 7.77
N LEU A 673 -27.78 20.45 8.82
CA LEU A 673 -29.23 20.41 8.69
C LEU A 673 -29.75 21.71 8.08
N PRO A 674 -30.78 21.66 7.21
CA PRO A 674 -31.35 22.85 6.59
C PRO A 674 -31.85 23.85 7.64
N ARG A 675 -31.26 25.05 7.62
CA ARG A 675 -31.63 26.16 8.49
C ARG A 675 -31.23 27.49 7.82
N ASP A 676 -32.24 28.27 7.42
CA ASP A 676 -32.06 29.42 6.51
C ASP A 676 -31.39 30.65 7.17
N ASP A 677 -31.40 30.71 8.50
CA ASP A 677 -30.84 31.78 9.31
C ASP A 677 -29.46 31.45 9.92
N ALA A 678 -28.86 30.33 9.52
CA ALA A 678 -27.60 29.83 10.08
C ALA A 678 -26.58 29.44 9.00
N MET A 679 -25.34 29.85 9.20
CA MET A 679 -24.21 29.51 8.34
C MET A 679 -23.11 28.84 9.15
N MET A 680 -22.71 27.63 8.76
CA MET A 680 -21.56 26.91 9.32
C MET A 680 -20.26 27.30 8.61
N TYR A 681 -19.20 27.50 9.38
CA TYR A 681 -17.85 27.85 8.93
C TYR A 681 -16.86 26.82 9.49
N ASP A 682 -16.35 25.95 8.64
CA ASP A 682 -15.44 24.86 9.01
C ASP A 682 -14.00 25.19 8.67
N ASN A 683 -13.05 25.05 9.60
CA ASN A 683 -11.65 25.35 9.30
C ASN A 683 -11.11 24.34 8.25
N ILE A 684 -10.62 24.84 7.14
CA ILE A 684 -10.16 24.02 6.00
C ILE A 684 -9.00 23.12 6.41
N ASN A 685 -8.18 23.54 7.39
CA ASN A 685 -7.03 22.79 7.87
C ASN A 685 -7.38 21.70 8.89
N THR A 686 -8.61 21.66 9.40
CA THR A 686 -9.09 20.63 10.35
C THR A 686 -10.05 19.63 9.71
N VAL A 687 -10.57 19.92 8.50
CA VAL A 687 -11.61 19.13 7.82
C VAL A 687 -11.12 18.35 6.58
N ASP A 688 -9.85 18.43 6.19
CA ASP A 688 -9.33 17.60 5.07
C ASP A 688 -8.70 16.27 5.54
N ASN A 689 -9.45 15.52 6.37
CA ASN A 689 -9.45 14.06 6.34
C ASN A 689 -10.78 13.65 5.68
N ASP A 690 -10.64 13.00 4.52
CA ASP A 690 -11.67 12.46 3.63
C ASP A 690 -12.08 13.33 2.42
N LEU A 691 -11.36 13.00 1.33
CA LEU A 691 -11.67 13.10 -0.10
C LEU A 691 -11.07 14.26 -0.91
N PRO A 692 -10.38 13.95 -2.03
CA PRO A 692 -10.05 14.93 -3.07
C PRO A 692 -11.28 15.34 -3.88
N ARG A 693 -11.20 16.59 -4.37
CA ARG A 693 -12.16 17.31 -5.21
C ARG A 693 -12.64 16.53 -6.45
N ALA A 694 -13.90 16.79 -6.75
CA ALA A 694 -14.74 16.23 -7.80
C ALA A 694 -14.31 16.52 -9.25
N SER A 695 -14.57 15.54 -10.12
CA SER A 695 -15.34 15.75 -11.36
C SER A 695 -16.13 14.48 -11.72
N ASP A 696 -17.44 14.65 -11.91
CA ASP A 696 -18.48 13.79 -12.48
C ASP A 696 -19.08 12.56 -11.73
N THR A 697 -20.20 12.86 -11.06
CA THR A 697 -21.50 12.14 -10.98
C THR A 697 -21.56 10.60 -10.93
N THR A 698 -21.82 10.04 -9.74
CA THR A 698 -22.84 9.00 -9.48
C THR A 698 -23.20 8.98 -7.98
N GLU A 699 -24.50 9.05 -7.66
CA GLU A 699 -25.09 8.96 -6.30
C GLU A 699 -24.71 7.65 -5.57
N ASP A 700 -24.24 7.74 -4.32
CA ASP A 700 -23.94 6.59 -3.45
C ASP A 700 -25.22 6.04 -2.83
N SER A 701 -25.73 4.94 -3.40
CA SER A 701 -27.04 4.35 -3.09
C SER A 701 -27.07 3.64 -1.73
N VAL A 702 -25.90 3.30 -1.17
CA VAL A 702 -25.74 2.60 0.12
C VAL A 702 -26.00 3.51 1.32
N SER A 703 -25.92 4.83 1.13
CA SER A 703 -26.11 5.83 2.19
C SER A 703 -27.51 5.81 2.84
N ARG A 704 -28.51 5.20 2.18
CA ARG A 704 -29.86 4.96 2.69
C ARG A 704 -29.98 3.75 3.63
N TYR A 705 -28.89 3.03 3.89
CA TYR A 705 -28.91 1.80 4.66
C TYR A 705 -28.02 1.86 5.90
N ARG A 706 -28.46 1.25 7.00
CA ARG A 706 -27.67 0.97 8.21
C ARG A 706 -26.96 -0.36 8.07
N SER A 707 -25.63 -0.37 8.16
CA SER A 707 -24.82 -1.59 8.09
C SER A 707 -24.68 -2.31 9.44
N ARG A 708 -24.70 -3.64 9.43
CA ARG A 708 -24.41 -4.53 10.57
C ARG A 708 -23.49 -5.68 10.14
N PRO A 709 -22.44 -6.00 10.91
CA PRO A 709 -21.55 -7.11 10.59
C PRO A 709 -22.27 -8.47 10.79
N GLY A 710 -22.05 -9.40 9.88
CA GLY A 710 -22.70 -10.71 9.86
C GLY A 710 -23.81 -10.83 8.82
N ASP A 711 -24.39 -12.02 8.71
CA ASP A 711 -25.54 -12.29 7.86
C ASP A 711 -26.84 -12.22 8.67
N CYS A 712 -27.95 -11.87 8.02
CA CYS A 712 -29.28 -12.02 8.59
C CYS A 712 -29.91 -13.32 8.08
N PRO A 713 -30.03 -14.37 8.92
CA PRO A 713 -30.50 -15.67 8.42
C PRO A 713 -31.99 -15.60 8.01
N GLY A 714 -32.29 -15.98 6.77
CA GLY A 714 -33.66 -16.07 6.25
C GLY A 714 -34.17 -14.83 5.52
N ASP A 715 -35.46 -14.86 5.19
CA ASP A 715 -36.21 -13.79 4.51
C ASP A 715 -35.65 -13.33 3.16
N ASP A 716 -34.93 -14.21 2.47
CA ASP A 716 -34.34 -13.95 1.16
C ASP A 716 -35.41 -13.87 0.06
N ILE A 717 -35.43 -12.75 -0.66
CA ILE A 717 -36.24 -12.52 -1.85
C ILE A 717 -35.55 -13.16 -3.06
N LYS A 718 -34.27 -12.83 -3.25
CA LYS A 718 -33.45 -13.28 -4.37
C LYS A 718 -31.97 -13.06 -4.09
N GLY A 719 -31.15 -14.00 -4.53
CA GLY A 719 -29.70 -13.85 -4.63
C GLY A 719 -29.27 -13.40 -6.02
N SER A 720 -28.29 -12.50 -6.12
CA SER A 720 -27.72 -12.07 -7.40
C SER A 720 -26.24 -11.74 -7.24
N GLU A 721 -25.43 -12.12 -8.22
CA GLU A 721 -24.06 -11.61 -8.34
C GLU A 721 -24.10 -10.13 -8.69
N VAL A 722 -23.26 -9.35 -8.04
CA VAL A 722 -23.15 -7.89 -8.19
C VAL A 722 -21.67 -7.50 -8.28
N SER A 723 -21.38 -6.37 -8.90
CA SER A 723 -20.00 -5.86 -9.02
C SER A 723 -19.52 -5.12 -7.76
N ASP A 724 -20.44 -4.53 -7.01
CA ASP A 724 -20.17 -3.86 -5.75
C ASP A 724 -21.45 -3.76 -4.87
N ILE A 725 -21.27 -3.20 -3.68
CA ILE A 725 -22.35 -2.97 -2.72
C ILE A 725 -23.39 -1.94 -3.20
N ASN A 726 -23.00 -0.98 -4.03
CA ASN A 726 -23.90 0.04 -4.57
C ASN A 726 -24.89 -0.56 -5.56
N GLU A 727 -24.45 -1.52 -6.36
CA GLU A 727 -25.33 -2.31 -7.22
C GLU A 727 -26.31 -3.16 -6.40
N CYS A 728 -25.86 -3.73 -5.26
CA CYS A 728 -26.72 -4.47 -4.34
C CYS A 728 -27.79 -3.57 -3.68
N ALA A 729 -27.41 -2.35 -3.27
CA ALA A 729 -28.35 -1.35 -2.76
C ALA A 729 -29.38 -0.94 -3.82
N LYS A 730 -28.93 -0.65 -5.05
CA LYS A 730 -29.83 -0.36 -6.18
C LYS A 730 -30.78 -1.51 -6.47
N LEU A 731 -30.30 -2.76 -6.46
CA LEU A 731 -31.15 -3.93 -6.65
C LEU A 731 -32.21 -4.04 -5.56
N CYS A 732 -31.87 -3.75 -4.30
CA CYS A 732 -32.84 -3.73 -3.21
C CYS A 732 -33.86 -2.59 -3.40
N ASP A 733 -33.41 -1.36 -3.67
CA ASP A 733 -34.29 -0.20 -3.89
C ASP A 733 -35.30 -0.41 -5.04
N HIS A 734 -34.92 -1.14 -6.09
CA HIS A 734 -35.79 -1.43 -7.23
C HIS A 734 -36.58 -2.74 -7.09
N THR A 735 -36.35 -3.52 -6.01
CA THR A 735 -37.06 -4.78 -5.77
C THR A 735 -38.23 -4.55 -4.81
N PRO A 736 -39.48 -4.77 -5.24
CA PRO A 736 -40.65 -4.61 -4.38
C PRO A 736 -40.54 -5.48 -3.11
N ASN A 737 -40.82 -4.86 -1.97
CA ASN A 737 -40.73 -5.46 -0.63
C ASN A 737 -39.31 -5.78 -0.14
N CYS A 738 -38.25 -5.30 -0.80
CA CYS A 738 -36.90 -5.37 -0.22
C CYS A 738 -36.72 -4.25 0.81
N VAL A 739 -36.37 -4.63 2.04
CA VAL A 739 -36.15 -3.70 3.17
C VAL A 739 -34.75 -3.85 3.76
N ALA A 740 -34.01 -4.87 3.36
CA ALA A 740 -32.61 -5.07 3.73
C ALA A 740 -31.90 -5.93 2.68
N PHE A 741 -30.57 -5.99 2.72
CA PHE A 741 -29.80 -6.97 1.94
C PHE A 741 -28.56 -7.44 2.70
N SER A 742 -28.12 -8.68 2.45
CA SER A 742 -26.81 -9.16 2.88
C SER A 742 -25.83 -9.15 1.72
N TYR A 743 -24.67 -8.53 1.91
CA TYR A 743 -23.60 -8.47 0.93
C TYR A 743 -22.41 -9.32 1.39
N ILE A 744 -21.98 -10.26 0.54
CA ILE A 744 -20.95 -11.26 0.83
C ILE A 744 -19.71 -10.96 -0.02
N VAL A 745 -18.55 -10.81 0.63
CA VAL A 745 -17.28 -10.43 -0.01
C VAL A 745 -16.33 -11.62 -0.20
N VAL A 746 -16.66 -12.81 0.34
CA VAL A 746 -15.64 -13.86 0.57
C VAL A 746 -15.36 -14.75 -0.65
N GLN A 747 -16.25 -14.89 -1.63
CA GLN A 747 -16.05 -15.83 -2.75
C GLN A 747 -16.58 -15.36 -4.11
N SER A 748 -17.35 -14.28 -4.14
CA SER A 748 -17.91 -13.56 -5.30
C SER A 748 -18.76 -12.46 -4.67
N ASP A 749 -18.68 -11.22 -5.14
CA ASP A 749 -19.50 -10.13 -4.60
C ASP A 749 -20.99 -10.46 -4.83
N TYR A 750 -21.63 -10.99 -3.79
CA TYR A 750 -22.94 -11.64 -3.90
C TYR A 750 -23.92 -10.97 -2.97
N CYS A 751 -25.08 -10.64 -3.52
CA CYS A 751 -26.13 -9.87 -2.89
C CYS A 751 -27.34 -10.76 -2.61
N TRP A 752 -27.77 -10.82 -1.35
CA TRP A 752 -29.03 -11.44 -0.95
C TRP A 752 -30.01 -10.37 -0.53
N LEU A 753 -31.03 -10.13 -1.34
CA LEU A 753 -32.10 -9.18 -1.05
C LEU A 753 -33.06 -9.77 -0.01
N LYS A 754 -33.50 -8.98 0.97
CA LYS A 754 -34.29 -9.45 2.11
C LYS A 754 -35.58 -8.66 2.30
N LYS A 755 -36.65 -9.38 2.66
CA LYS A 755 -38.00 -8.81 2.87
C LYS A 755 -38.28 -8.33 4.30
N ALA A 756 -37.36 -8.54 5.24
CA ALA A 756 -37.47 -8.08 6.62
C ALA A 756 -36.13 -7.51 7.11
N SER A 757 -36.19 -6.51 8.00
CA SER A 757 -35.00 -5.92 8.65
C SER A 757 -34.44 -6.85 9.72
N CYS A 758 -33.13 -6.77 9.94
CA CYS A 758 -32.44 -7.69 10.83
C CYS A 758 -32.35 -7.20 12.27
N ASN A 759 -32.99 -7.94 13.19
CA ASN A 759 -32.85 -7.69 14.63
C ASN A 759 -31.52 -8.24 15.19
N MET A 760 -31.01 -9.35 14.66
CA MET A 760 -29.80 -10.00 15.15
C MET A 760 -29.05 -10.70 14.00
N THR A 761 -27.75 -10.42 13.85
CA THR A 761 -26.93 -10.98 12.78
C THR A 761 -26.14 -12.21 13.27
N ALA A 762 -26.02 -13.22 12.41
CA ALA A 762 -25.11 -14.34 12.60
C ALA A 762 -23.70 -13.91 12.19
N PRO A 763 -22.67 -14.03 13.06
CA PRO A 763 -21.32 -13.59 12.74
C PRO A 763 -20.67 -14.51 11.70
N ILE A 764 -20.80 -14.13 10.43
CA ILE A 764 -20.14 -14.78 9.29
C ILE A 764 -19.07 -13.83 8.76
N LEU A 765 -17.82 -14.29 8.76
CA LEU A 765 -16.68 -13.48 8.33
C LEU A 765 -16.88 -13.05 6.87
N GLY A 766 -16.79 -11.74 6.62
CA GLY A 766 -16.92 -11.16 5.27
C GLY A 766 -18.34 -11.08 4.71
N VAL A 767 -19.35 -11.15 5.58
CA VAL A 767 -20.75 -10.80 5.26
C VAL A 767 -21.16 -9.56 6.05
N THR A 768 -21.92 -8.66 5.44
CA THR A 768 -22.50 -7.48 6.10
C THR A 768 -23.94 -7.30 5.64
N THR A 769 -24.86 -7.14 6.58
CA THR A 769 -26.27 -6.85 6.32
C THR A 769 -26.51 -5.34 6.36
N PHE A 770 -27.34 -4.85 5.45
CA PHE A 770 -27.70 -3.45 5.25
C PHE A 770 -29.23 -3.32 5.34
N ASP A 771 -29.71 -2.69 6.40
CA ASP A 771 -31.14 -2.43 6.64
C ASP A 771 -31.51 -1.02 6.16
N HIS A 772 -32.65 -0.83 5.48
CA HIS A 772 -33.13 0.53 5.13
C HIS A 772 -33.26 1.41 6.39
N LEU A 773 -32.86 2.68 6.30
CA LEU A 773 -32.84 3.64 7.42
C LEU A 773 -34.22 4.14 7.86
#